data_AF-A0A9R1MIL1-F1
#
_entry.id   AF-A0A9R1MIL1-F1
#
_cell.length_a   1.000
_cell.length_b   1.000
_cell.length_c   1.000
_cell.angle_alpha   90.00
_cell.angle_beta   90.00
_cell.angle_gamma   90.00
#
_symmetry.space_group_name_H-M   'P 1'
#
loop_
_entity.id
_entity.type
_entity.pdbx_description
1 polymer ?
#
loop_
_entity_poly.entity_id
_entity_poly.type
_entity_poly.pdbx_seq_one_letter_code
_entity_poly.pdbx_strand_id
1 'polypeptide(L)'
;MEMETVPPRDISQDEIVVDVPTVDPTPGPEIKSAPPPPGPEPTVDPPRGPEIKSAELMRDLSKYILLLATLVATVTYAAGFNPPGGVWQDTDDAIGRLAGDSIIRTTSYRRYLVFYYCNATAFASSLVVIVLVLFLALLRDRNKWISMRPLLAAMVLDLVSVMGAYAAGTCRDKLTTIYSLVLVGLVVLYLVGQMAVASFCSGHYFYSHNDPTADKRLRKVLMLLATFAVSVTYIAGMSTPGGFWDDPESGHRPGDAILKDSHGKRLTTFLCFNAMAFVASLLIIVVLLDRKPRLKEAYGCITIALISLVGAYTAGSCRETDTTIYVISLVGAVLAFIIFLQAVIYFKEKVPVVGRFIDDIRAACFWAKIKDLHKSVSGRLQVPRTPSLRTINSRKAADKASSLVLLLATLAAAITYQAGLDPPGGVWQENGQGHMAGDPILLTRNPGRYKAFFYCNSVAFVASLVAIILVQNKLLLKTHVLEAAMVLDLFGLIGAYAAGSCRDVSTSIYAMALAGGVLVYVVIHVVFFTLDHTDTITPQEIEMVEKRRKRLLLFAVLAATVTYQAGLTPPGGFRLHDDESGGFQAGDPVLLNNFPRRYTAYFYCNSVSFMLSIALIILLVNPHLYRPAIRSYALAICTAVGMFGLMGAYAAGSTQHLKTSIYIFALVVVVLFVIAALFLLFLNKNRNTSSQPKPENGEDDKKTTYAKQKYLMLLGILVASVTYQAGLDPPGGAWQHSSEWYDAGNPVMHDNRRPRYLAFFYSNSTSFVASIVVIIILLLEWKDKTKRSLTLRVLSTTIVLDLLALLVAYAAGSSRGWKTSVYVVALIIAVLAYIAIHVILAFLCSHPDDSSQHPENPPPIQEEANGGNQA
;
A
#
# COMPACT_ATOMS: atom_id res chain seq x y z
N MET A 1 15.60 -69.60 -6.89
CA MET A 1 15.68 -70.45 -8.10
C MET A 1 16.84 -69.94 -8.94
N GLU A 2 17.43 -70.85 -9.70
CA GLU A 2 18.57 -70.76 -10.63
C GLU A 2 18.46 -69.63 -11.69
N MET A 3 19.50 -69.21 -12.45
CA MET A 3 20.91 -69.65 -12.60
C MET A 3 21.76 -68.59 -13.37
N GLU A 4 23.11 -68.68 -13.26
CA GLU A 4 24.15 -68.48 -14.33
C GLU A 4 24.28 -67.17 -15.16
N THR A 5 25.39 -66.86 -15.87
CA THR A 5 26.72 -67.52 -16.08
C THR A 5 27.87 -66.47 -16.20
N VAL A 6 29.16 -66.87 -16.07
CA VAL A 6 30.37 -65.97 -16.16
C VAL A 6 31.62 -66.67 -16.77
N PRO A 7 32.16 -66.18 -17.91
CA PRO A 7 33.60 -65.80 -18.03
C PRO A 7 33.81 -64.61 -19.02
N PRO A 8 35.03 -64.21 -19.49
CA PRO A 8 36.43 -64.41 -19.04
C PRO A 8 37.13 -63.07 -18.60
N ARG A 9 38.33 -62.95 -17.98
CA ARG A 9 39.64 -63.68 -17.96
C ARG A 9 40.57 -63.40 -19.17
N ASP A 10 41.92 -63.47 -19.17
CA ASP A 10 43.08 -63.54 -18.20
C ASP A 10 44.32 -62.88 -18.95
N ILE A 11 45.64 -62.83 -18.62
CA ILE A 11 46.56 -63.40 -17.59
C ILE A 11 47.89 -62.56 -17.45
N SER A 12 48.53 -62.53 -16.25
CA SER A 12 50.00 -62.52 -15.83
C SER A 12 51.17 -61.81 -16.63
N GLN A 13 52.48 -61.73 -16.27
CA GLN A 13 53.35 -62.10 -15.10
C GLN A 13 54.81 -61.51 -15.11
N ASP A 14 55.67 -61.88 -14.10
CA ASP A 14 57.16 -62.08 -14.09
C ASP A 14 58.19 -60.89 -14.08
N GLU A 15 59.47 -60.94 -13.56
CA GLU A 15 60.21 -61.85 -12.62
C GLU A 15 61.65 -61.31 -12.17
N ILE A 16 62.13 -61.64 -10.93
CA ILE A 16 63.54 -61.74 -10.35
C ILE A 16 64.47 -60.49 -10.07
N VAL A 17 65.61 -60.73 -9.38
CA VAL A 17 66.46 -59.90 -8.45
C VAL A 17 67.99 -60.08 -8.70
N VAL A 18 68.88 -59.15 -8.26
CA VAL A 18 70.32 -59.34 -7.83
C VAL A 18 70.92 -58.05 -7.18
N ASP A 19 71.90 -58.16 -6.26
CA ASP A 19 72.58 -57.09 -5.45
C ASP A 19 74.11 -56.96 -5.80
N VAL A 20 75.11 -56.25 -5.18
CA VAL A 20 75.43 -55.43 -3.96
C VAL A 20 76.88 -54.78 -4.19
N PRO A 21 77.70 -54.11 -3.33
CA PRO A 21 77.62 -53.29 -2.07
C PRO A 21 78.49 -51.95 -2.04
N THR A 22 78.69 -51.33 -0.84
CA THR A 22 79.83 -50.42 -0.37
C THR A 22 80.09 -49.03 -1.02
N VAL A 23 80.68 -47.98 -0.38
CA VAL A 23 80.88 -47.48 1.03
C VAL A 23 81.27 -45.96 1.00
N ASP A 24 81.15 -45.21 2.12
CA ASP A 24 81.29 -43.73 2.26
C ASP A 24 82.71 -43.12 2.06
N PRO A 25 82.82 -41.76 1.97
CA PRO A 25 83.28 -41.00 3.16
C PRO A 25 82.60 -39.64 3.47
N THR A 26 82.78 -39.19 4.72
CA THR A 26 82.28 -37.96 5.39
C THR A 26 83.19 -36.71 5.20
N PRO A 27 82.95 -35.49 5.78
CA PRO A 27 81.84 -35.00 6.64
C PRO A 27 81.22 -33.62 6.27
N GLY A 28 80.14 -33.22 6.96
CA GLY A 28 79.58 -31.85 6.98
C GLY A 28 78.73 -31.60 8.25
N PRO A 29 78.58 -30.35 8.74
CA PRO A 29 78.04 -30.06 10.08
C PRO A 29 76.49 -30.06 10.17
N GLU A 30 75.99 -30.21 11.40
CA GLU A 30 74.56 -30.38 11.72
C GLU A 30 73.67 -29.17 11.37
N ILE A 31 72.56 -29.43 10.68
CA ILE A 31 71.36 -28.58 10.68
C ILE A 31 70.14 -29.45 10.96
N LYS A 32 69.19 -28.91 11.73
CA LYS A 32 68.08 -29.65 12.36
C LYS A 32 67.11 -30.27 11.34
N SER A 33 66.49 -31.38 11.74
CA SER A 33 65.56 -32.18 10.94
C SER A 33 64.41 -31.36 10.32
N ALA A 34 64.17 -31.60 9.03
CA ALA A 34 63.02 -31.05 8.31
C ALA A 34 61.72 -31.86 8.61
N PRO A 35 60.53 -31.27 8.41
CA PRO A 35 59.26 -31.95 8.68
C PRO A 35 58.94 -33.07 7.68
N PRO A 36 58.02 -34.00 8.01
CA PRO A 36 57.46 -34.94 7.04
C PRO A 36 56.75 -34.22 5.88
N PRO A 37 56.58 -34.89 4.71
CA PRO A 37 55.98 -34.28 3.53
C PRO A 37 54.53 -33.80 3.79
N PRO A 38 54.06 -32.77 3.07
CA PRO A 38 52.71 -32.25 3.24
C PRO A 38 51.68 -33.33 2.89
N GLY A 39 50.75 -33.56 3.83
CA GLY A 39 49.51 -34.28 3.51
C GLY A 39 48.69 -33.52 2.46
N PRO A 40 47.69 -34.17 1.83
CA PRO A 40 46.86 -33.53 0.81
C PRO A 40 46.24 -32.25 1.35
N GLU A 41 46.41 -31.14 0.62
CA GLU A 41 45.88 -29.84 1.06
C GLU A 41 44.37 -29.94 1.34
N PRO A 42 43.89 -29.39 2.46
CA PRO A 42 42.45 -29.22 2.65
C PRO A 42 41.98 -28.23 1.57
N THR A 43 41.28 -28.74 0.56
CA THR A 43 40.80 -27.92 -0.57
C THR A 43 39.93 -26.79 -0.03
N VAL A 44 40.49 -25.57 -0.02
CA VAL A 44 39.81 -24.38 0.48
C VAL A 44 38.68 -24.03 -0.49
N ASP A 45 37.50 -24.50 -0.11
CA ASP A 45 36.23 -24.25 -0.78
C ASP A 45 36.13 -22.77 -1.17
N PRO A 46 36.07 -22.42 -2.48
CA PRO A 46 36.27 -21.06 -2.95
C PRO A 46 35.24 -20.13 -2.29
N PRO A 47 35.64 -18.93 -1.83
CA PRO A 47 34.87 -18.18 -0.85
C PRO A 47 33.48 -17.84 -1.41
N ARG A 48 32.43 -18.50 -0.89
CA ARG A 48 31.01 -18.43 -1.34
C ARG A 48 30.36 -17.04 -1.25
N GLY A 49 31.14 -16.01 -0.92
CA GLY A 49 30.74 -14.61 -0.77
C GLY A 49 30.10 -13.93 -1.99
N PRO A 50 30.53 -14.14 -3.26
CA PRO A 50 29.92 -13.44 -4.39
C PRO A 50 28.53 -13.98 -4.73
N GLU A 51 28.34 -15.31 -4.70
CA GLU A 51 27.03 -15.92 -4.92
C GLU A 51 26.02 -15.51 -3.83
N ILE A 52 26.40 -15.61 -2.55
CA ILE A 52 25.52 -15.25 -1.42
C ILE A 52 25.09 -13.77 -1.52
N LYS A 53 26.02 -12.85 -1.81
CA LYS A 53 25.70 -11.42 -2.01
C LYS A 53 24.79 -11.19 -3.23
N SER A 54 24.99 -11.92 -4.33
CA SER A 54 24.10 -11.85 -5.50
C SER A 54 22.68 -12.34 -5.17
N ALA A 55 22.57 -13.42 -4.39
CA ALA A 55 21.31 -14.01 -3.98
C ALA A 55 20.51 -13.07 -3.07
N GLU A 56 21.18 -12.39 -2.14
CA GLU A 56 20.58 -11.39 -1.26
C GLU A 56 20.10 -10.15 -2.04
N LEU A 57 20.93 -9.61 -2.94
CA LEU A 57 20.56 -8.47 -3.79
C LEU A 57 19.32 -8.79 -4.65
N MET A 58 19.30 -9.95 -5.31
CA MET A 58 18.13 -10.43 -6.05
C MET A 58 16.90 -10.64 -5.16
N ARG A 59 17.08 -11.04 -3.89
CA ARG A 59 15.98 -11.25 -2.92
C ARG A 59 15.35 -9.93 -2.48
N ASP A 60 16.11 -8.84 -2.40
CA ASP A 60 15.57 -7.51 -2.15
C ASP A 60 14.96 -6.89 -3.42
N LEU A 61 15.58 -7.09 -4.59
CA LEU A 61 15.06 -6.58 -5.87
C LEU A 61 13.62 -7.06 -6.17
N SER A 62 13.36 -8.37 -6.00
CA SER A 62 12.01 -8.94 -6.21
C SER A 62 10.92 -8.32 -5.32
N LYS A 63 11.28 -7.71 -4.17
CA LYS A 63 10.30 -7.05 -3.29
C LYS A 63 9.85 -5.70 -3.86
N TYR A 64 10.78 -4.95 -4.47
CA TYR A 64 10.46 -3.70 -5.16
C TYR A 64 9.66 -3.96 -6.43
N ILE A 65 10.05 -4.97 -7.21
CA ILE A 65 9.34 -5.38 -8.43
C ILE A 65 7.89 -5.79 -8.11
N LEU A 66 7.67 -6.55 -7.03
CA LEU A 66 6.32 -6.89 -6.58
C LEU A 66 5.51 -5.65 -6.18
N LEU A 67 6.11 -4.70 -5.47
CA LEU A 67 5.44 -3.47 -5.04
C LEU A 67 5.10 -2.56 -6.23
N LEU A 68 6.00 -2.45 -7.22
CA LEU A 68 5.76 -1.73 -8.47
C LEU A 68 4.60 -2.34 -9.26
N ALA A 69 4.62 -3.66 -9.50
CA ALA A 69 3.55 -4.33 -10.25
C ALA A 69 2.21 -4.32 -9.50
N THR A 70 2.22 -4.36 -8.16
CA THR A 70 1.03 -4.14 -7.31
C THR A 70 0.42 -2.76 -7.59
N LEU A 71 1.26 -1.72 -7.61
CA LEU A 71 0.85 -0.35 -7.86
C LEU A 71 0.33 -0.15 -9.29
N VAL A 72 1.05 -0.68 -10.29
CA VAL A 72 0.68 -0.55 -11.70
C VAL A 72 -0.63 -1.29 -11.99
N ALA A 73 -0.81 -2.52 -11.48
CA ALA A 73 -2.09 -3.22 -11.55
C ALA A 73 -3.25 -2.42 -10.92
N THR A 74 -3.00 -1.70 -9.82
CA THR A 74 -4.02 -0.85 -9.17
C THR A 74 -4.49 0.25 -10.12
N VAL A 75 -3.56 1.06 -10.64
CA VAL A 75 -3.92 2.28 -11.39
C VAL A 75 -4.38 1.99 -12.82
N THR A 76 -3.87 0.92 -13.43
CA THR A 76 -4.30 0.49 -14.78
C THR A 76 -5.68 -0.17 -14.77
N TYR A 77 -6.05 -0.86 -13.69
CA TYR A 77 -7.41 -1.36 -13.51
C TYR A 77 -8.42 -0.21 -13.39
N ALA A 78 -8.14 0.78 -12.52
CA ALA A 78 -9.00 1.96 -12.34
C ALA A 78 -9.15 2.79 -13.63
N ALA A 79 -8.04 3.10 -14.32
CA ALA A 79 -8.07 3.82 -15.60
C ALA A 79 -8.68 2.98 -16.76
N GLY A 80 -8.78 1.66 -16.60
CA GLY A 80 -9.46 0.79 -17.56
C GLY A 80 -10.98 0.92 -17.52
N PHE A 81 -11.56 1.45 -16.44
CA PHE A 81 -13.01 1.68 -16.29
C PHE A 81 -13.40 3.16 -16.44
N ASN A 82 -12.46 4.07 -16.16
CA ASN A 82 -12.59 5.52 -16.31
C ASN A 82 -11.54 6.02 -17.31
N PRO A 83 -11.83 5.99 -18.63
CA PRO A 83 -10.86 6.32 -19.66
C PRO A 83 -10.61 7.84 -19.79
N PRO A 84 -9.39 8.24 -20.23
CA PRO A 84 -9.05 9.65 -20.43
C PRO A 84 -9.90 10.26 -21.56
N GLY A 85 -10.28 11.52 -21.38
CA GLY A 85 -11.26 12.18 -22.24
C GLY A 85 -12.70 12.04 -21.74
N GLY A 86 -12.95 11.24 -20.69
CA GLY A 86 -14.28 10.98 -20.17
C GLY A 86 -15.08 10.00 -21.05
N VAL A 87 -16.38 9.90 -20.73
CA VAL A 87 -17.36 9.07 -21.43
C VAL A 87 -18.62 9.89 -21.71
N TRP A 88 -19.28 9.60 -22.83
CA TRP A 88 -20.58 10.20 -23.16
C TRP A 88 -21.61 9.85 -22.07
N GLN A 89 -22.38 10.82 -21.55
CA GLN A 89 -23.48 10.48 -20.62
C GLN A 89 -24.70 9.92 -21.35
N ASP A 90 -24.94 10.39 -22.59
CA ASP A 90 -26.10 10.03 -23.39
C ASP A 90 -25.81 9.18 -24.63
N THR A 91 -26.89 8.74 -25.26
CA THR A 91 -26.89 7.80 -26.40
C THR A 91 -27.61 8.45 -27.57
N ASP A 92 -26.95 8.44 -28.72
CA ASP A 92 -27.41 9.04 -29.97
C ASP A 92 -27.07 8.04 -31.08
N ASP A 93 -28.06 7.23 -31.44
CA ASP A 93 -27.93 6.19 -32.46
C ASP A 93 -27.71 6.76 -33.87
N ALA A 94 -28.08 8.02 -34.13
CA ALA A 94 -27.92 8.66 -35.43
C ALA A 94 -26.46 9.07 -35.69
N ILE A 95 -25.72 9.49 -34.65
CA ILE A 95 -24.28 9.76 -34.72
C ILE A 95 -23.44 8.53 -34.27
N GLY A 96 -24.09 7.49 -33.74
CA GLY A 96 -23.43 6.28 -33.25
C GLY A 96 -22.67 6.49 -31.93
N ARG A 97 -23.14 7.42 -31.10
CA ARG A 97 -22.65 7.68 -29.74
C ARG A 97 -23.43 6.80 -28.76
N LEU A 98 -22.73 6.19 -27.82
CA LEU A 98 -23.32 5.30 -26.84
C LEU A 98 -22.84 5.71 -25.45
N ALA A 99 -23.76 5.80 -24.49
CA ALA A 99 -23.44 6.21 -23.14
C ALA A 99 -22.36 5.30 -22.53
N GLY A 100 -21.42 5.87 -21.78
CA GLY A 100 -20.31 5.12 -21.18
C GLY A 100 -19.25 4.64 -22.19
N ASP A 101 -19.37 4.97 -23.48
CA ASP A 101 -18.26 4.83 -24.44
C ASP A 101 -17.31 6.03 -24.33
N SER A 102 -16.02 5.80 -24.59
CA SER A 102 -15.00 6.81 -24.34
C SER A 102 -14.94 7.89 -25.41
N ILE A 103 -15.00 9.16 -25.02
CA ILE A 103 -15.08 10.28 -25.97
C ILE A 103 -13.81 10.38 -26.83
N ILE A 104 -12.63 10.01 -26.29
CA ILE A 104 -11.37 9.97 -27.05
C ILE A 104 -11.36 8.93 -28.18
N ARG A 105 -12.25 7.90 -28.14
CA ARG A 105 -12.44 6.93 -29.23
C ARG A 105 -12.95 7.64 -30.49
N THR A 106 -13.95 8.50 -30.32
CA THR A 106 -14.59 9.28 -31.38
C THR A 106 -13.76 10.48 -31.82
N THR A 107 -13.14 11.23 -30.89
CA THR A 107 -12.40 12.46 -31.23
C THR A 107 -10.92 12.24 -31.59
N SER A 108 -10.32 11.11 -31.20
CA SER A 108 -8.91 10.81 -31.47
C SER A 108 -8.61 9.31 -31.39
N TYR A 109 -9.25 8.52 -32.26
CA TYR A 109 -9.14 7.05 -32.32
C TYR A 109 -7.71 6.49 -32.23
N ARG A 110 -6.70 7.17 -32.79
CA ARG A 110 -5.28 6.79 -32.63
C ARG A 110 -4.78 6.90 -31.18
N ARG A 111 -5.12 7.97 -30.45
CA ARG A 111 -4.80 8.14 -29.02
C ARG A 111 -5.54 7.09 -28.19
N TYR A 112 -6.84 6.88 -28.45
CA TYR A 112 -7.64 5.82 -27.83
C TYR A 112 -6.97 4.45 -27.92
N LEU A 113 -6.58 4.00 -29.12
CA LEU A 113 -5.95 2.69 -29.28
C LEU A 113 -4.60 2.57 -28.55
N VAL A 114 -3.76 3.61 -28.59
CA VAL A 114 -2.47 3.60 -27.86
C VAL A 114 -2.71 3.54 -26.36
N PHE A 115 -3.56 4.42 -25.81
CA PHE A 115 -3.93 4.37 -24.39
C PHE A 115 -4.44 2.99 -24.00
N TYR A 116 -5.42 2.47 -24.75
CA TYR A 116 -6.14 1.26 -24.40
C TYR A 116 -5.25 0.02 -24.39
N TYR A 117 -4.48 -0.21 -25.47
CA TYR A 117 -3.60 -1.37 -25.55
C TYR A 117 -2.44 -1.27 -24.56
N CYS A 118 -1.87 -0.09 -24.34
CA CYS A 118 -0.83 0.11 -23.34
C CYS A 118 -1.37 -0.10 -21.90
N ASN A 119 -2.53 0.46 -21.55
CA ASN A 119 -3.10 0.30 -20.21
C ASN A 119 -3.45 -1.18 -19.91
N ALA A 120 -4.04 -1.88 -20.87
CA ALA A 120 -4.31 -3.32 -20.75
C ALA A 120 -3.03 -4.18 -20.71
N THR A 121 -2.01 -3.84 -21.51
CA THR A 121 -0.71 -4.54 -21.47
C THR A 121 -0.05 -4.38 -20.10
N ALA A 122 -0.03 -3.16 -19.56
CA ALA A 122 0.51 -2.88 -18.23
C ALA A 122 -0.21 -3.69 -17.13
N PHE A 123 -1.56 -3.65 -17.10
CA PHE A 123 -2.33 -4.46 -16.16
C PHE A 123 -1.94 -5.96 -16.21
N ALA A 124 -1.85 -6.52 -17.41
CA ALA A 124 -1.52 -7.93 -17.61
C ALA A 124 -0.06 -8.28 -17.29
N SER A 125 0.91 -7.47 -17.72
CA SER A 125 2.32 -7.70 -17.43
C SER A 125 2.61 -7.52 -15.94
N SER A 126 1.94 -6.58 -15.26
CA SER A 126 1.93 -6.48 -13.80
C SER A 126 1.39 -7.75 -13.13
N LEU A 127 0.24 -8.30 -13.55
CA LEU A 127 -0.26 -9.57 -13.00
C LEU A 127 0.73 -10.73 -13.25
N VAL A 128 1.33 -10.81 -14.43
CA VAL A 128 2.39 -11.79 -14.74
C VAL A 128 3.62 -11.60 -13.84
N VAL A 129 4.04 -10.36 -13.57
CA VAL A 129 5.14 -10.05 -12.65
C VAL A 129 4.78 -10.45 -11.21
N ILE A 130 3.56 -10.17 -10.74
CA ILE A 130 3.06 -10.58 -9.41
C ILE A 130 3.10 -12.11 -9.30
N VAL A 131 2.52 -12.83 -10.26
CA VAL A 131 2.51 -14.31 -10.31
C VAL A 131 3.94 -14.86 -10.36
N LEU A 132 4.81 -14.34 -11.23
CA LEU A 132 6.21 -14.76 -11.34
C LEU A 132 6.97 -14.54 -10.03
N VAL A 133 6.80 -13.41 -9.34
CA VAL A 133 7.48 -13.18 -8.04
C VAL A 133 6.91 -14.07 -6.94
N LEU A 134 5.59 -14.28 -6.89
CA LEU A 134 4.96 -15.23 -5.95
C LEU A 134 5.51 -16.66 -6.17
N PHE A 135 5.63 -17.07 -7.43
CA PHE A 135 6.07 -18.39 -7.87
C PHE A 135 7.58 -18.65 -7.74
N LEU A 136 8.44 -17.70 -8.14
CA LEU A 136 9.88 -17.77 -7.84
C LEU A 136 10.08 -17.87 -6.33
N ALA A 137 9.27 -17.19 -5.51
CA ALA A 137 9.31 -17.29 -4.06
C ALA A 137 8.65 -18.57 -3.48
N LEU A 138 8.26 -19.53 -4.33
CA LEU A 138 8.00 -20.94 -4.00
C LEU A 138 9.13 -21.87 -4.49
N LEU A 139 9.72 -21.62 -5.67
CA LEU A 139 10.77 -22.47 -6.23
C LEU A 139 12.20 -22.20 -5.73
N ARG A 140 12.48 -21.00 -5.19
CA ARG A 140 13.84 -20.51 -4.92
C ARG A 140 14.51 -21.05 -3.64
N ASP A 141 13.93 -22.07 -3.02
CA ASP A 141 14.60 -22.86 -1.97
C ASP A 141 15.43 -24.03 -2.56
N ARG A 142 15.43 -24.23 -3.90
CA ARG A 142 16.19 -25.27 -4.61
C ARG A 142 17.15 -24.62 -5.62
N ASN A 143 18.45 -24.94 -5.53
CA ASN A 143 19.56 -24.18 -6.13
C ASN A 143 19.70 -24.30 -7.67
N LYS A 144 18.70 -23.82 -8.43
CA LYS A 144 18.82 -23.63 -9.89
C LYS A 144 18.58 -22.17 -10.24
N TRP A 145 19.49 -21.61 -11.03
CA TRP A 145 19.35 -20.30 -11.67
C TRP A 145 18.24 -20.34 -12.73
N ILE A 146 16.98 -20.21 -12.30
CA ILE A 146 15.88 -19.87 -13.21
C ILE A 146 16.24 -18.52 -13.84
N SER A 147 16.32 -18.48 -15.17
CA SER A 147 16.66 -17.26 -15.90
C SER A 147 15.75 -16.12 -15.47
N MET A 148 16.33 -15.04 -14.93
CA MET A 148 15.58 -13.86 -14.48
C MET A 148 15.10 -12.99 -15.67
N ARG A 149 15.45 -13.37 -16.91
CA ARG A 149 15.12 -12.64 -18.14
C ARG A 149 13.61 -12.45 -18.36
N PRO A 150 12.70 -13.42 -18.12
CA PRO A 150 11.26 -13.21 -18.28
C PRO A 150 10.69 -12.21 -17.28
N LEU A 151 11.16 -12.23 -16.03
CA LEU A 151 10.76 -11.25 -15.01
C LEU A 151 11.22 -9.83 -15.38
N LEU A 152 12.45 -9.69 -15.87
CA LEU A 152 12.99 -8.42 -16.35
C LEU A 152 12.25 -7.92 -17.59
N ALA A 153 11.99 -8.79 -18.56
CA ALA A 153 11.26 -8.45 -19.79
C ALA A 153 9.81 -8.02 -19.51
N ALA A 154 9.10 -8.76 -18.64
CA ALA A 154 7.76 -8.38 -18.22
C ALA A 154 7.74 -7.04 -17.46
N MET A 155 8.73 -6.76 -16.61
CA MET A 155 8.87 -5.49 -15.90
C MET A 155 9.21 -4.30 -16.83
N VAL A 156 10.02 -4.51 -17.88
CA VAL A 156 10.31 -3.46 -18.88
C VAL A 156 9.09 -3.22 -19.76
N LEU A 157 8.38 -4.27 -20.17
CA LEU A 157 7.11 -4.17 -20.91
C LEU A 157 6.06 -3.40 -20.09
N ASP A 158 5.91 -3.73 -18.81
CA ASP A 158 5.05 -3.07 -17.84
C ASP A 158 5.34 -1.56 -17.75
N LEU A 159 6.59 -1.19 -17.48
CA LEU A 159 7.03 0.20 -17.35
C LEU A 159 6.81 1.01 -18.64
N VAL A 160 7.18 0.46 -19.80
CA VAL A 160 6.97 1.13 -21.11
C VAL A 160 5.48 1.24 -21.45
N SER A 161 4.67 0.25 -21.07
CA SER A 161 3.23 0.28 -21.27
C SER A 161 2.55 1.34 -20.39
N VAL A 162 2.93 1.46 -19.12
CA VAL A 162 2.45 2.54 -18.24
C VAL A 162 2.80 3.93 -18.80
N MET A 163 4.03 4.10 -19.30
CA MET A 163 4.47 5.35 -19.91
C MET A 163 3.72 5.69 -21.20
N GLY A 164 3.48 4.69 -22.07
CA GLY A 164 2.69 4.84 -23.30
C GLY A 164 1.22 5.16 -23.04
N ALA A 165 0.62 4.52 -22.03
CA ALA A 165 -0.74 4.79 -21.59
C ALA A 165 -0.87 6.22 -21.04
N TYR A 166 0.02 6.60 -20.11
CA TYR A 166 0.04 7.96 -19.55
C TYR A 166 0.15 9.02 -20.65
N ALA A 167 1.13 8.90 -21.55
CA ALA A 167 1.28 9.83 -22.65
C ALA A 167 0.00 9.91 -23.51
N ALA A 168 -0.55 8.78 -23.95
CA ALA A 168 -1.75 8.80 -24.78
C ALA A 168 -3.00 9.39 -24.11
N GLY A 169 -3.11 9.28 -22.78
CA GLY A 169 -4.22 9.83 -21.99
C GLY A 169 -4.07 11.29 -21.57
N THR A 170 -2.86 11.76 -21.21
CA THR A 170 -2.65 13.14 -20.73
C THR A 170 -2.46 14.16 -21.86
N CYS A 171 -2.08 13.72 -23.06
CA CYS A 171 -1.85 14.58 -24.21
C CYS A 171 -3.17 15.14 -24.77
N ARG A 172 -3.43 16.44 -24.55
CA ARG A 172 -4.63 17.12 -25.08
C ARG A 172 -4.27 18.08 -26.20
N ASP A 173 -3.83 19.28 -25.84
CA ASP A 173 -3.30 20.32 -26.73
C ASP A 173 -1.90 19.98 -27.27
N LYS A 174 -1.39 20.78 -28.20
CA LYS A 174 -0.08 20.55 -28.85
C LYS A 174 1.11 20.67 -27.88
N LEU A 175 1.06 21.58 -26.90
CA LEU A 175 2.17 21.84 -25.99
C LEU A 175 2.30 20.72 -24.95
N THR A 176 1.21 20.34 -24.28
CA THR A 176 1.21 19.19 -23.35
C THR A 176 1.52 17.89 -24.08
N THR A 177 1.13 17.76 -25.36
CA THR A 177 1.50 16.62 -26.20
C THR A 177 3.00 16.53 -26.44
N ILE A 178 3.62 17.60 -26.94
CA ILE A 178 5.07 17.65 -27.19
C ILE A 178 5.84 17.43 -25.88
N TYR A 179 5.43 18.11 -24.80
CA TYR A 179 6.06 18.02 -23.49
C TYR A 179 6.06 16.59 -22.94
N SER A 180 4.89 15.94 -22.92
CA SER A 180 4.75 14.57 -22.40
C SER A 180 5.51 13.56 -23.25
N LEU A 181 5.49 13.69 -24.58
CA LEU A 181 6.22 12.79 -25.48
C LEU A 181 7.74 12.95 -25.38
N VAL A 182 8.26 14.17 -25.28
CA VAL A 182 9.70 14.41 -25.04
C VAL A 182 10.12 13.85 -23.69
N LEU A 183 9.35 14.12 -22.64
CA LEU A 183 9.65 13.69 -21.27
C LEU A 183 9.64 12.15 -21.14
N VAL A 184 8.66 11.48 -21.75
CA VAL A 184 8.61 10.00 -21.85
C VAL A 184 9.74 9.46 -22.73
N GLY A 185 10.00 10.07 -23.89
CA GLY A 185 11.03 9.63 -24.83
C GLY A 185 12.44 9.67 -24.24
N LEU A 186 12.77 10.69 -23.45
CA LEU A 186 14.04 10.79 -22.73
C LEU A 186 14.23 9.63 -21.73
N VAL A 187 13.16 9.21 -21.04
CA VAL A 187 13.24 8.07 -20.10
C VAL A 187 13.33 6.73 -20.82
N VAL A 188 12.63 6.55 -21.95
CA VAL A 188 12.81 5.35 -22.81
C VAL A 188 14.24 5.29 -23.35
N LEU A 189 14.81 6.41 -23.80
CA LEU A 189 16.19 6.47 -24.27
C LEU A 189 17.19 6.15 -23.14
N TYR A 190 16.98 6.67 -21.93
CA TYR A 190 17.76 6.33 -20.74
C TYR A 190 17.67 4.84 -20.39
N LEU A 191 16.47 4.26 -20.43
CA LEU A 191 16.24 2.81 -20.21
C LEU A 191 16.97 1.94 -21.24
N VAL A 192 16.87 2.28 -22.53
CA VAL A 192 17.56 1.57 -23.62
C VAL A 192 19.08 1.70 -23.46
N GLY A 193 19.60 2.89 -23.13
CA GLY A 193 21.01 3.12 -22.84
C GLY A 193 21.53 2.27 -21.66
N GLN A 194 20.78 2.22 -20.56
CA GLN A 194 21.11 1.38 -19.40
C GLN A 194 21.10 -0.12 -19.76
N MET A 195 20.12 -0.58 -20.53
CA MET A 195 20.05 -1.98 -21.00
C MET A 195 21.20 -2.33 -21.96
N ALA A 196 21.61 -1.40 -22.83
CA ALA A 196 22.76 -1.58 -23.71
C ALA A 196 24.08 -1.65 -22.91
N VAL A 197 24.33 -0.69 -22.00
CA VAL A 197 25.50 -0.69 -21.12
C VAL A 197 25.57 -1.98 -20.27
N ALA A 198 24.44 -2.43 -19.72
CA ALA A 198 24.37 -3.69 -18.99
C ALA A 198 24.59 -4.96 -19.85
N SER A 199 24.50 -4.83 -21.18
CA SER A 199 24.77 -5.93 -22.14
C SER A 199 26.22 -5.93 -22.62
N PHE A 200 26.87 -4.77 -22.75
CA PHE A 200 28.28 -4.66 -23.14
C PHE A 200 29.26 -4.75 -21.96
N CYS A 201 28.96 -4.15 -20.80
CA CYS A 201 29.87 -4.07 -19.67
C CYS A 201 29.73 -5.24 -18.67
N SER A 202 30.08 -6.45 -19.11
CA SER A 202 30.09 -7.66 -18.25
C SER A 202 31.31 -7.78 -17.32
N GLY A 203 32.37 -6.99 -17.54
CA GLY A 203 33.63 -7.08 -16.81
C GLY A 203 33.80 -6.07 -15.66
N HIS A 204 34.39 -6.52 -14.56
CA HIS A 204 34.97 -5.75 -13.43
C HIS A 204 34.21 -4.51 -12.91
N TYR A 205 33.60 -4.66 -11.72
CA TYR A 205 33.23 -3.52 -10.87
C TYR A 205 33.70 -3.70 -9.43
N PHE A 206 34.66 -2.88 -9.02
CA PHE A 206 35.18 -2.79 -7.65
C PHE A 206 34.07 -2.45 -6.64
N TYR A 207 34.17 -2.97 -5.41
CA TYR A 207 33.28 -2.63 -4.29
C TYR A 207 33.85 -1.43 -3.52
N SER A 208 33.02 -0.41 -3.27
CA SER A 208 33.37 0.71 -2.37
C SER A 208 32.75 0.48 -0.99
N HIS A 209 33.48 0.82 0.07
CA HIS A 209 33.26 0.32 1.43
C HIS A 209 32.40 1.27 2.30
N ASN A 210 31.22 1.65 1.82
CA ASN A 210 30.22 2.39 2.61
C ASN A 210 29.22 1.45 3.30
N ASP A 211 28.63 1.88 4.43
CA ASP A 211 27.65 1.10 5.22
C ASP A 211 26.50 0.57 4.34
N PRO A 212 26.49 -0.74 4.01
CA PRO A 212 25.52 -1.29 3.08
C PRO A 212 24.11 -1.36 3.68
N THR A 213 23.95 -1.14 4.99
CA THR A 213 22.66 -1.20 5.66
C THR A 213 21.89 0.12 5.58
N ALA A 214 22.57 1.26 5.52
CA ALA A 214 21.96 2.58 5.37
C ALA A 214 21.33 2.75 3.97
N ASP A 215 22.10 2.46 2.91
CA ASP A 215 21.63 2.61 1.53
C ASP A 215 20.53 1.58 1.17
N LYS A 216 20.65 0.33 1.66
CA LYS A 216 19.57 -0.68 1.56
C LYS A 216 18.28 -0.27 2.27
N ARG A 217 18.33 0.67 3.22
CA ARG A 217 17.14 1.23 3.91
C ARG A 217 16.62 2.47 3.19
N LEU A 218 17.49 3.35 2.68
CA LEU A 218 17.07 4.53 1.91
C LEU A 218 16.44 4.14 0.56
N ARG A 219 16.98 3.13 -0.15
CA ARG A 219 16.35 2.53 -1.35
C ARG A 219 14.89 2.11 -1.08
N LYS A 220 14.58 1.60 0.11
CA LYS A 220 13.22 1.17 0.51
C LYS A 220 12.25 2.35 0.68
N VAL A 221 12.73 3.47 1.23
CA VAL A 221 11.92 4.68 1.41
C VAL A 221 11.68 5.38 0.08
N LEU A 222 12.73 5.58 -0.71
CA LEU A 222 12.63 6.26 -2.01
C LEU A 222 11.78 5.46 -3.02
N MET A 223 11.87 4.12 -3.02
CA MET A 223 11.00 3.28 -3.87
C MET A 223 9.52 3.38 -3.47
N LEU A 224 9.22 3.34 -2.15
CA LEU A 224 7.86 3.49 -1.63
C LEU A 224 7.25 4.85 -2.02
N LEU A 225 8.05 5.92 -1.91
CA LEU A 225 7.58 7.27 -2.18
C LEU A 225 7.49 7.58 -3.69
N ALA A 226 8.38 7.02 -4.50
CA ALA A 226 8.27 7.08 -5.96
C ALA A 226 7.05 6.32 -6.48
N THR A 227 6.75 5.15 -5.93
CA THR A 227 5.54 4.38 -6.30
C THR A 227 4.26 5.10 -5.87
N PHE A 228 4.21 5.67 -4.66
CA PHE A 228 3.14 6.63 -4.29
C PHE A 228 2.95 7.72 -5.35
N ALA A 229 4.01 8.46 -5.68
CA ALA A 229 3.94 9.60 -6.58
C ALA A 229 3.53 9.19 -8.01
N VAL A 230 4.00 8.05 -8.52
CA VAL A 230 3.52 7.47 -9.79
C VAL A 230 2.02 7.21 -9.76
N SER A 231 1.48 6.62 -8.68
CA SER A 231 0.05 6.26 -8.66
C SER A 231 -0.90 7.45 -8.67
N VAL A 232 -0.62 8.45 -7.81
CA VAL A 232 -1.49 9.64 -7.71
C VAL A 232 -1.41 10.50 -8.97
N THR A 233 -0.22 10.62 -9.57
CA THR A 233 -0.04 11.38 -10.81
C THR A 233 -0.58 10.65 -12.03
N TYR A 234 -0.55 9.31 -12.09
CA TYR A 234 -1.19 8.57 -13.18
C TYR A 234 -2.71 8.81 -13.20
N ILE A 235 -3.39 8.63 -12.06
CA ILE A 235 -4.84 8.81 -11.95
C ILE A 235 -5.25 10.27 -12.23
N ALA A 236 -4.53 11.24 -11.66
CA ALA A 236 -4.77 12.67 -11.88
C ALA A 236 -4.34 13.16 -13.29
N GLY A 237 -3.47 12.41 -13.99
CA GLY A 237 -3.13 12.69 -15.38
C GLY A 237 -4.28 12.28 -16.31
N MET A 238 -4.91 11.13 -16.04
CA MET A 238 -6.06 10.65 -16.80
C MET A 238 -7.31 11.52 -16.55
N SER A 239 -7.52 11.97 -15.30
CA SER A 239 -8.74 12.63 -14.84
C SER A 239 -8.47 14.11 -14.55
N THR A 240 -9.04 15.03 -15.33
CA THR A 240 -8.78 16.47 -15.13
C THR A 240 -9.58 17.06 -13.97
N PRO A 241 -9.00 17.97 -13.18
CA PRO A 241 -9.75 18.74 -12.18
C PRO A 241 -10.87 19.52 -12.86
N GLY A 242 -12.10 19.35 -12.38
CA GLY A 242 -13.27 19.94 -13.02
C GLY A 242 -13.85 19.15 -14.20
N GLY A 243 -13.37 17.93 -14.51
CA GLY A 243 -14.01 17.03 -15.47
C GLY A 243 -13.68 17.25 -16.94
N PHE A 244 -14.66 16.96 -17.81
CA PHE A 244 -14.59 16.92 -19.27
C PHE A 244 -15.94 17.36 -19.87
N TRP A 245 -15.90 18.02 -21.03
CA TRP A 245 -17.09 18.24 -21.84
C TRP A 245 -17.51 16.92 -22.50
N ASP A 246 -18.77 16.54 -22.42
CA ASP A 246 -19.33 15.39 -23.15
C ASP A 246 -20.35 15.79 -24.24
N ASP A 247 -20.60 17.08 -24.41
CA ASP A 247 -21.38 17.67 -25.48
C ASP A 247 -20.49 18.44 -26.50
N PRO A 248 -21.03 18.80 -27.68
CA PRO A 248 -20.38 19.67 -28.67
C PRO A 248 -20.93 21.11 -28.69
N GLU A 249 -21.76 21.49 -27.72
CA GLU A 249 -22.45 22.78 -27.67
C GLU A 249 -21.53 23.88 -27.11
N SER A 250 -22.02 25.12 -27.07
CA SER A 250 -21.30 26.34 -26.63
C SER A 250 -19.95 26.66 -27.32
N GLY A 251 -19.46 25.81 -28.24
CA GLY A 251 -18.23 26.01 -29.01
C GLY A 251 -17.02 25.22 -28.50
N HIS A 252 -17.18 24.39 -27.46
CA HIS A 252 -16.13 23.52 -26.95
C HIS A 252 -16.01 22.24 -27.79
N ARG A 253 -15.20 21.27 -27.35
CA ARG A 253 -15.07 19.96 -28.02
C ARG A 253 -15.24 18.83 -27.01
N PRO A 254 -16.01 17.78 -27.35
CA PRO A 254 -16.11 16.59 -26.50
C PRO A 254 -14.73 16.05 -26.12
N GLY A 255 -14.50 15.85 -24.82
CA GLY A 255 -13.26 15.34 -24.25
C GLY A 255 -12.14 16.36 -24.04
N ASP A 256 -12.34 17.65 -24.37
CA ASP A 256 -11.55 18.71 -23.75
C ASP A 256 -11.86 18.80 -22.24
N ALA A 257 -10.93 19.32 -21.45
CA ALA A 257 -11.19 19.58 -20.03
C ALA A 257 -12.08 20.81 -19.89
N ILE A 258 -13.12 20.77 -19.05
CA ILE A 258 -13.95 21.96 -18.77
C ILE A 258 -13.11 23.14 -18.23
N LEU A 259 -12.11 22.83 -17.40
CA LEU A 259 -11.18 23.82 -16.84
C LEU A 259 -10.29 24.53 -17.88
N LYS A 260 -10.30 24.08 -19.15
CA LYS A 260 -9.56 24.71 -20.26
C LYS A 260 -10.09 26.09 -20.58
N ASP A 261 -11.40 26.26 -20.54
CA ASP A 261 -12.07 27.40 -21.14
C ASP A 261 -12.19 28.56 -20.15
N SER A 262 -12.55 28.29 -18.89
CA SER A 262 -12.53 29.27 -17.81
C SER A 262 -11.12 29.52 -17.23
N HIS A 263 -10.25 28.49 -17.18
CA HIS A 263 -9.01 28.52 -16.40
C HIS A 263 -7.78 27.88 -17.10
N GLY A 264 -7.71 27.87 -18.44
CA GLY A 264 -6.72 27.10 -19.22
C GLY A 264 -5.24 27.30 -18.85
N LYS A 265 -4.86 28.44 -18.28
CA LYS A 265 -3.52 28.66 -17.68
C LYS A 265 -3.25 27.71 -16.51
N ARG A 266 -4.19 27.61 -15.55
CA ARG A 266 -4.12 26.71 -14.38
C ARG A 266 -4.07 25.25 -14.83
N LEU A 267 -4.92 24.87 -15.78
CA LEU A 267 -4.92 23.52 -16.37
C LEU A 267 -3.57 23.16 -16.99
N THR A 268 -2.96 24.07 -17.76
CA THR A 268 -1.64 23.85 -18.37
C THR A 268 -0.57 23.68 -17.29
N THR A 269 -0.57 24.53 -16.26
CA THR A 269 0.34 24.41 -15.10
C THR A 269 0.17 23.08 -14.37
N PHE A 270 -1.07 22.65 -14.13
CA PHE A 270 -1.40 21.35 -13.53
C PHE A 270 -0.82 20.19 -14.34
N LEU A 271 -1.11 20.12 -15.65
CA LEU A 271 -0.68 19.01 -16.51
C LEU A 271 0.86 18.92 -16.60
N CYS A 272 1.56 20.06 -16.73
CA CYS A 272 3.02 20.09 -16.76
C CYS A 272 3.65 19.63 -15.45
N PHE A 273 3.17 20.13 -14.29
CA PHE A 273 3.69 19.68 -13.00
C PHE A 273 3.33 18.22 -12.69
N ASN A 274 2.13 17.75 -13.04
CA ASN A 274 1.74 16.35 -12.85
C ASN A 274 2.61 15.40 -13.71
N ALA A 275 2.90 15.77 -14.96
CA ALA A 275 3.82 15.02 -15.82
C ALA A 275 5.26 14.99 -15.28
N MET A 276 5.76 16.12 -14.74
CA MET A 276 7.06 16.16 -14.06
C MET A 276 7.09 15.27 -12.82
N ALA A 277 6.06 15.31 -11.99
CA ALA A 277 5.95 14.46 -10.81
C ALA A 277 5.90 12.96 -11.18
N PHE A 278 5.12 12.59 -12.20
CA PHE A 278 5.05 11.24 -12.74
C PHE A 278 6.42 10.74 -13.23
N VAL A 279 7.05 11.47 -14.17
CA VAL A 279 8.28 11.00 -14.82
C VAL A 279 9.51 11.06 -13.89
N ALA A 280 9.63 12.09 -13.04
CA ALA A 280 10.67 12.10 -12.01
C ALA A 280 10.54 10.88 -11.07
N SER A 281 9.33 10.43 -10.79
CA SER A 281 9.08 9.26 -9.96
C SER A 281 9.40 7.94 -10.66
N LEU A 282 9.09 7.82 -11.96
CA LEU A 282 9.54 6.69 -12.77
C LEU A 282 11.08 6.61 -12.86
N LEU A 283 11.76 7.75 -13.01
CA LEU A 283 13.24 7.80 -13.00
C LEU A 283 13.83 7.30 -11.69
N ILE A 284 13.22 7.62 -10.53
CA ILE A 284 13.62 7.04 -9.24
C ILE A 284 13.49 5.52 -9.27
N ILE A 285 12.36 4.99 -9.75
CA ILE A 285 12.14 3.53 -9.83
C ILE A 285 13.23 2.87 -10.67
N VAL A 286 13.58 3.43 -11.84
CA VAL A 286 14.67 2.91 -12.69
C VAL A 286 16.04 2.97 -11.98
N VAL A 287 16.42 4.12 -11.44
CA VAL A 287 17.70 4.33 -10.72
C VAL A 287 17.81 3.44 -9.47
N LEU A 288 16.69 3.08 -8.84
CA LEU A 288 16.62 2.20 -7.67
C LEU A 288 16.37 0.72 -8.01
N LEU A 289 16.26 0.34 -9.28
CA LEU A 289 16.28 -1.05 -9.74
C LEU A 289 17.68 -1.49 -10.19
N ASP A 290 18.59 -0.56 -10.49
CA ASP A 290 20.01 -0.80 -10.77
C ASP A 290 20.70 -1.63 -9.65
N ARG A 291 21.70 -2.43 -10.02
CA ARG A 291 22.63 -3.10 -9.11
C ARG A 291 23.39 -2.09 -8.24
N LYS A 292 23.86 -0.98 -8.81
CA LYS A 292 24.54 0.11 -8.08
C LYS A 292 23.67 1.38 -8.11
N PRO A 293 22.83 1.62 -7.08
CA PRO A 293 21.84 2.67 -7.11
C PRO A 293 22.51 4.03 -6.96
N ARG A 294 22.14 5.00 -7.81
CA ARG A 294 22.71 6.34 -7.77
C ARG A 294 21.89 7.22 -6.82
N LEU A 295 22.04 7.00 -5.51
CA LEU A 295 21.17 7.62 -4.49
C LEU A 295 21.12 9.17 -4.56
N LYS A 296 22.19 9.82 -5.03
CA LYS A 296 22.19 11.29 -5.27
C LYS A 296 21.22 11.70 -6.38
N GLU A 297 21.19 10.99 -7.51
CA GLU A 297 20.25 11.23 -8.61
C GLU A 297 18.81 10.97 -8.15
N ALA A 298 18.57 9.86 -7.46
CA ALA A 298 17.26 9.53 -6.90
C ALA A 298 16.77 10.55 -5.86
N TYR A 299 17.66 11.15 -5.06
CA TYR A 299 17.31 12.22 -4.12
C TYR A 299 16.99 13.55 -4.82
N GLY A 300 17.68 13.87 -5.92
CA GLY A 300 17.30 14.99 -6.79
C GLY A 300 15.91 14.78 -7.40
N CYS A 301 15.69 13.61 -8.00
CA CYS A 301 14.41 13.25 -8.62
C CYS A 301 13.24 13.27 -7.63
N ILE A 302 13.41 12.77 -6.39
CA ILE A 302 12.31 12.82 -5.40
C ILE A 302 11.99 14.24 -4.93
N THR A 303 13.00 15.10 -4.82
CA THR A 303 12.80 16.51 -4.48
C THR A 303 11.99 17.21 -5.57
N ILE A 304 12.33 16.96 -6.85
CA ILE A 304 11.56 17.43 -8.01
C ILE A 304 10.14 16.87 -7.99
N ALA A 305 9.95 15.58 -7.71
CA ALA A 305 8.64 14.94 -7.70
C ALA A 305 7.71 15.52 -6.63
N LEU A 306 8.18 15.72 -5.41
CA LEU A 306 7.38 16.27 -4.31
C LEU A 306 7.01 17.75 -4.53
N ILE A 307 7.96 18.58 -5.00
CA ILE A 307 7.69 19.97 -5.35
C ILE A 307 6.67 20.05 -6.50
N SER A 308 6.83 19.18 -7.51
CA SER A 308 5.91 19.13 -8.65
C SER A 308 4.51 18.64 -8.23
N LEU A 309 4.40 17.73 -7.26
CA LEU A 309 3.11 17.30 -6.73
C LEU A 309 2.38 18.45 -6.01
N VAL A 310 3.10 19.29 -5.24
CA VAL A 310 2.51 20.50 -4.62
C VAL A 310 2.11 21.53 -5.68
N GLY A 311 2.93 21.74 -6.72
CA GLY A 311 2.61 22.60 -7.86
C GLY A 311 1.36 22.16 -8.61
N ALA A 312 1.23 20.85 -8.88
CA ALA A 312 0.05 20.26 -9.50
C ALA A 312 -1.18 20.41 -8.60
N TYR A 313 -1.10 20.01 -7.32
CA TYR A 313 -2.21 20.16 -6.37
C TYR A 313 -2.73 21.60 -6.32
N THR A 314 -1.82 22.57 -6.18
CA THR A 314 -2.15 24.00 -6.12
C THR A 314 -2.85 24.48 -7.40
N ALA A 315 -2.34 24.10 -8.57
CA ALA A 315 -2.91 24.51 -9.85
C ALA A 315 -4.26 23.84 -10.17
N GLY A 316 -4.47 22.59 -9.75
CA GLY A 316 -5.69 21.84 -10.02
C GLY A 316 -6.84 22.09 -9.03
N SER A 317 -6.53 22.24 -7.74
CA SER A 317 -7.53 22.41 -6.66
C SER A 317 -8.05 23.84 -6.50
N CYS A 318 -7.23 24.85 -6.83
CA CYS A 318 -7.58 26.25 -6.59
C CYS A 318 -8.19 26.89 -7.84
N ARG A 319 -9.37 27.53 -7.71
CA ARG A 319 -9.98 28.38 -8.74
C ARG A 319 -9.62 29.86 -8.54
N GLU A 320 -9.84 30.37 -7.34
CA GLU A 320 -9.56 31.75 -6.94
C GLU A 320 -8.06 32.03 -6.69
N THR A 321 -7.67 33.31 -6.65
CA THR A 321 -6.34 33.75 -6.17
C THR A 321 -6.10 33.38 -4.71
N ASP A 322 -7.11 33.54 -3.87
CA ASP A 322 -6.96 33.54 -2.41
C ASP A 322 -6.80 32.12 -1.87
N THR A 323 -7.51 31.16 -2.47
CA THR A 323 -7.25 29.72 -2.28
C THR A 323 -5.86 29.30 -2.76
N THR A 324 -5.36 29.90 -3.84
CA THR A 324 -3.99 29.66 -4.34
C THR A 324 -2.94 30.18 -3.35
N ILE A 325 -3.12 31.40 -2.83
CA ILE A 325 -2.26 32.02 -1.82
C ILE A 325 -2.28 31.19 -0.52
N TYR A 326 -3.47 30.74 -0.09
CA TYR A 326 -3.62 29.85 1.08
C TYR A 326 -2.73 28.61 0.95
N VAL A 327 -2.91 27.80 -0.11
CA VAL A 327 -2.19 26.53 -0.29
C VAL A 327 -0.66 26.73 -0.35
N ILE A 328 -0.18 27.81 -0.99
CA ILE A 328 1.25 28.13 -1.04
C ILE A 328 1.78 28.56 0.34
N SER A 329 1.07 29.45 1.03
CA SER A 329 1.45 29.93 2.37
C SER A 329 1.49 28.81 3.43
N LEU A 330 0.66 27.78 3.24
CA LEU A 330 0.50 26.63 4.13
C LEU A 330 1.81 25.83 4.29
N VAL A 331 2.67 25.81 3.26
CA VAL A 331 4.01 25.19 3.35
C VAL A 331 4.86 25.90 4.42
N GLY A 332 4.84 27.23 4.43
CA GLY A 332 5.51 28.05 5.44
C GLY A 332 4.87 27.91 6.82
N ALA A 333 3.53 27.90 6.89
CA ALA A 333 2.78 27.77 8.14
C ALA A 333 3.03 26.42 8.83
N VAL A 334 3.04 25.31 8.10
CA VAL A 334 3.37 23.97 8.63
C VAL A 334 4.82 23.92 9.12
N LEU A 335 5.77 24.48 8.37
CA LEU A 335 7.18 24.55 8.80
C LEU A 335 7.34 25.36 10.09
N ALA A 336 6.69 26.53 10.19
CA ALA A 336 6.69 27.35 11.40
C ALA A 336 6.05 26.62 12.59
N PHE A 337 4.94 25.90 12.38
CA PHE A 337 4.28 25.10 13.41
C PHE A 337 5.15 23.93 13.90
N ILE A 338 5.86 23.25 13.00
CA ILE A 338 6.81 22.17 13.35
C ILE A 338 7.98 22.74 14.16
N ILE A 339 8.52 23.90 13.79
CA ILE A 339 9.58 24.60 14.54
C ILE A 339 9.07 25.03 15.93
N PHE A 340 7.84 25.54 16.01
CA PHE A 340 7.20 25.89 17.29
C PHE A 340 7.02 24.67 18.20
N LEU A 341 6.50 23.54 17.70
CA LEU A 341 6.42 22.30 18.45
C LEU A 341 7.80 21.80 18.91
N GLN A 342 8.82 21.92 18.05
CA GLN A 342 10.19 21.54 18.39
C GLN A 342 10.76 22.42 19.52
N ALA A 343 10.48 23.72 19.50
CA ALA A 343 10.82 24.65 20.57
C ALA A 343 10.07 24.33 21.89
N VAL A 344 8.75 24.10 21.84
CA VAL A 344 7.93 23.76 23.03
C VAL A 344 8.44 22.48 23.71
N ILE A 345 8.77 21.43 22.95
CA ILE A 345 9.31 20.20 23.54
C ILE A 345 10.73 20.43 24.08
N TYR A 346 11.58 21.18 23.37
CA TYR A 346 12.93 21.51 23.84
C TYR A 346 12.91 22.33 25.14
N PHE A 347 12.07 23.36 25.23
CA PHE A 347 11.93 24.17 26.45
C PHE A 347 11.31 23.35 27.59
N LYS A 348 10.37 22.44 27.31
CA LYS A 348 9.88 21.51 28.33
C LYS A 348 10.98 20.59 28.88
N GLU A 349 11.83 20.03 28.02
CA GLU A 349 12.91 19.12 28.45
C GLU A 349 14.09 19.87 29.11
N LYS A 350 14.29 21.16 28.83
CA LYS A 350 15.40 21.96 29.39
C LYS A 350 15.03 22.89 30.56
N VAL A 351 13.76 23.29 30.73
CA VAL A 351 13.36 24.30 31.72
C VAL A 351 12.30 23.73 32.67
N PRO A 352 12.68 23.23 33.87
CA PRO A 352 11.76 22.53 34.77
C PRO A 352 10.67 23.40 35.42
N VAL A 353 10.70 24.72 35.21
CA VAL A 353 9.59 25.62 35.54
C VAL A 353 8.51 25.56 34.44
N VAL A 354 8.90 25.69 33.17
CA VAL A 354 8.01 25.57 32.00
C VAL A 354 7.45 24.15 31.90
N GLY A 355 8.26 23.14 32.20
CA GLY A 355 7.82 21.74 32.24
C GLY A 355 6.66 21.49 33.21
N ARG A 356 6.75 22.04 34.43
CA ARG A 356 5.68 21.97 35.45
C ARG A 356 4.43 22.73 35.00
N PHE A 357 4.57 23.99 34.59
CA PHE A 357 3.44 24.82 34.12
C PHE A 357 2.61 24.14 33.01
N ILE A 358 3.28 23.45 32.06
CA ILE A 358 2.60 22.69 30.99
C ILE A 358 1.85 21.45 31.52
N ASP A 359 2.36 20.78 32.56
CA ASP A 359 1.67 19.64 33.17
C ASP A 359 0.59 20.07 34.18
N ASP A 360 0.71 21.23 34.81
CA ASP A 360 -0.34 21.82 35.66
C ASP A 360 -1.56 22.23 34.82
N ILE A 361 -1.36 22.87 33.66
CA ILE A 361 -2.43 23.14 32.68
C ILE A 361 -3.13 21.84 32.24
N ARG A 362 -2.36 20.74 32.07
CA ARG A 362 -2.92 19.42 31.74
C ARG A 362 -3.71 18.81 32.90
N ALA A 363 -3.28 19.02 34.15
CA ALA A 363 -3.95 18.50 35.34
C ALA A 363 -5.26 19.26 35.65
N ALA A 364 -5.31 20.56 35.38
CA ALA A 364 -6.50 21.40 35.60
C ALA A 364 -7.69 20.99 34.71
N CYS A 365 -7.43 20.46 33.52
CA CYS A 365 -8.46 20.10 32.55
C CYS A 365 -9.01 18.68 32.82
N PHE A 366 -10.20 18.56 33.43
CA PHE A 366 -10.98 17.32 33.65
C PHE A 366 -10.36 16.25 34.59
N TRP A 367 -9.03 16.19 34.74
CA TRP A 367 -8.30 15.06 35.33
C TRP A 367 -8.41 14.88 36.84
N ALA A 368 -8.58 15.94 37.64
CA ALA A 368 -8.61 15.85 39.10
C ALA A 368 -9.65 14.82 39.60
N LYS A 369 -10.84 14.82 38.99
CA LYS A 369 -11.98 13.97 39.36
C LYS A 369 -11.79 12.48 39.05
N ILE A 370 -10.79 12.12 38.23
CA ILE A 370 -10.45 10.73 37.88
C ILE A 370 -9.45 10.13 38.88
N LYS A 371 -8.59 10.96 39.48
CA LYS A 371 -7.51 10.54 40.38
C LYS A 371 -8.05 9.88 41.66
N ASP A 372 -9.16 10.39 42.19
CA ASP A 372 -9.83 9.82 43.36
C ASP A 372 -10.52 8.49 43.04
N LEU A 373 -11.15 8.37 41.87
CA LEU A 373 -11.80 7.13 41.44
C LEU A 373 -10.78 5.99 41.28
N HIS A 374 -9.59 6.28 40.74
CA HIS A 374 -8.49 5.30 40.65
C HIS A 374 -8.05 4.82 42.05
N LYS A 375 -7.97 5.72 43.03
CA LYS A 375 -7.57 5.41 44.41
C LYS A 375 -8.54 4.44 45.09
N SER A 376 -9.82 4.44 44.71
CA SER A 376 -10.83 3.50 45.20
C SER A 376 -10.77 2.10 44.55
N VAL A 377 -10.12 1.94 43.39
CA VAL A 377 -10.12 0.68 42.61
C VAL A 377 -8.79 -0.07 42.72
N SER A 378 -7.67 0.66 42.86
CA SER A 378 -6.31 0.08 42.85
C SER A 378 -6.03 -0.89 44.02
N GLY A 379 -6.74 -0.77 45.13
CA GLY A 379 -6.50 -1.54 46.37
C GLY A 379 -6.89 -3.03 46.36
N ARG A 380 -7.02 -3.70 45.20
CA ARG A 380 -7.52 -5.09 45.11
C ARG A 380 -6.72 -6.08 44.25
N LEU A 381 -5.62 -5.71 43.59
CA LEU A 381 -4.80 -6.71 42.89
C LEU A 381 -3.33 -6.30 42.71
N GLN A 382 -2.42 -6.98 43.42
CA GLN A 382 -0.97 -6.91 43.20
C GLN A 382 -0.39 -8.32 42.99
N VAL A 383 0.31 -8.53 41.88
CA VAL A 383 1.24 -9.67 41.68
C VAL A 383 2.41 -9.21 40.81
N PRO A 384 3.66 -9.17 41.33
CA PRO A 384 4.84 -8.85 40.53
C PRO A 384 5.36 -10.09 39.77
N ARG A 385 5.89 -9.89 38.56
CA ARG A 385 6.79 -10.87 37.91
C ARG A 385 7.63 -10.29 36.78
N THR A 386 8.87 -10.75 36.70
CA THR A 386 9.82 -10.43 35.63
C THR A 386 9.38 -10.99 34.26
N PRO A 387 9.74 -10.35 33.13
CA PRO A 387 9.23 -10.73 31.82
C PRO A 387 9.89 -12.00 31.28
N SER A 388 9.18 -13.13 31.38
CA SER A 388 9.60 -14.44 30.87
C SER A 388 9.92 -14.45 29.36
N LEU A 389 10.64 -15.48 28.89
CA LEU A 389 10.89 -15.69 27.46
C LEU A 389 9.60 -15.77 26.62
N ARG A 390 8.51 -16.33 27.18
CA ARG A 390 7.16 -16.31 26.58
C ARG A 390 6.64 -14.88 26.38
N THR A 391 6.93 -13.97 27.32
CA THR A 391 6.60 -12.55 27.25
C THR A 391 7.41 -11.80 26.19
N ILE A 392 8.68 -12.17 25.97
CA ILE A 392 9.51 -11.59 24.90
C ILE A 392 8.99 -12.05 23.52
N ASN A 393 8.70 -13.35 23.38
CA ASN A 393 8.15 -13.90 22.14
C ASN A 393 6.75 -13.36 21.83
N SER A 394 5.89 -13.13 22.84
CA SER A 394 4.57 -12.52 22.60
C SER A 394 4.67 -11.05 22.18
N ARG A 395 5.59 -10.24 22.75
CA ARG A 395 5.89 -8.89 22.23
C ARG A 395 6.33 -8.93 20.75
N LYS A 396 7.25 -9.84 20.41
CA LYS A 396 7.79 -10.01 19.04
C LYS A 396 6.76 -10.59 18.04
N ALA A 397 5.65 -11.16 18.53
CA ALA A 397 4.48 -11.52 17.75
C ALA A 397 3.50 -10.33 17.59
N ALA A 398 3.22 -9.60 18.68
CA ALA A 398 2.37 -8.41 18.67
C ALA A 398 2.93 -7.30 17.76
N ASP A 399 4.24 -7.02 17.80
CA ASP A 399 4.90 -6.07 16.90
C ASP A 399 4.71 -6.44 15.41
N LYS A 400 4.73 -7.75 15.10
CA LYS A 400 4.47 -8.25 13.73
C LYS A 400 3.01 -8.08 13.34
N ALA A 401 2.07 -8.41 14.23
CA ALA A 401 0.64 -8.24 14.00
C ALA A 401 0.32 -6.75 13.76
N SER A 402 0.79 -5.87 14.64
CA SER A 402 0.59 -4.41 14.57
C SER A 402 1.01 -3.80 13.23
N SER A 403 2.11 -4.29 12.64
CA SER A 403 2.57 -3.85 11.31
C SER A 403 1.68 -4.33 10.15
N LEU A 404 0.85 -5.35 10.34
CA LEU A 404 -0.14 -5.83 9.37
C LEU A 404 -1.50 -5.16 9.62
N VAL A 405 -1.88 -4.94 10.89
CA VAL A 405 -3.05 -4.15 11.28
C VAL A 405 -2.98 -2.75 10.67
N LEU A 406 -1.85 -2.07 10.86
CA LEU A 406 -1.60 -0.76 10.28
C LEU A 406 -1.77 -0.77 8.76
N LEU A 407 -1.21 -1.77 8.06
CA LEU A 407 -1.29 -1.83 6.61
C LEU A 407 -2.74 -1.97 6.15
N LEU A 408 -3.53 -2.82 6.79
CA LEU A 408 -4.96 -2.94 6.49
C LEU A 408 -5.70 -1.62 6.77
N ALA A 409 -5.56 -1.08 7.98
CA ALA A 409 -6.26 0.13 8.39
C ALA A 409 -5.86 1.36 7.53
N THR A 410 -4.60 1.47 7.14
CA THR A 410 -4.13 2.48 6.17
C THR A 410 -4.87 2.37 4.84
N LEU A 411 -5.09 1.15 4.33
CA LEU A 411 -5.73 0.94 3.03
C LEU A 411 -7.28 0.99 3.11
N ALA A 412 -7.86 0.59 4.23
CA ALA A 412 -9.28 0.79 4.54
C ALA A 412 -9.62 2.29 4.66
N ALA A 413 -8.82 3.06 5.41
CA ALA A 413 -8.97 4.52 5.50
C ALA A 413 -8.87 5.20 4.12
N ALA A 414 -8.02 4.69 3.21
CA ALA A 414 -7.91 5.23 1.86
C ALA A 414 -9.19 5.06 1.04
N ILE A 415 -9.68 3.81 0.92
CA ILE A 415 -10.83 3.50 0.06
C ILE A 415 -12.14 4.05 0.62
N THR A 416 -12.27 4.11 1.96
CA THR A 416 -13.46 4.67 2.61
C THR A 416 -13.48 6.19 2.60
N TYR A 417 -12.33 6.87 2.64
CA TYR A 417 -12.26 8.32 2.43
C TYR A 417 -12.80 8.69 1.05
N GLN A 418 -12.28 8.07 -0.03
CA GLN A 418 -12.75 8.39 -1.39
C GLN A 418 -14.23 8.05 -1.59
N ALA A 419 -14.67 6.85 -1.20
CA ALA A 419 -16.07 6.44 -1.30
C ALA A 419 -17.04 7.28 -0.43
N GLY A 420 -16.53 8.01 0.57
CA GLY A 420 -17.34 8.96 1.33
C GLY A 420 -17.52 10.32 0.65
N LEU A 421 -16.63 10.68 -0.28
CA LEU A 421 -16.64 11.97 -1.00
C LEU A 421 -17.27 11.84 -2.39
N ASP A 422 -16.98 10.73 -3.09
CA ASP A 422 -17.63 10.25 -4.31
C ASP A 422 -18.56 9.06 -3.96
N PRO A 423 -19.89 9.29 -3.85
CA PRO A 423 -20.85 8.28 -3.42
C PRO A 423 -21.33 7.38 -4.57
N PRO A 424 -21.62 6.09 -4.31
CA PRO A 424 -22.20 5.19 -5.32
C PRO A 424 -23.56 5.71 -5.80
N GLY A 425 -23.81 5.56 -7.10
CA GLY A 425 -24.91 6.17 -7.83
C GLY A 425 -24.59 7.56 -8.38
N GLY A 426 -23.45 8.16 -8.04
CA GLY A 426 -23.07 9.50 -8.50
C GLY A 426 -23.84 10.62 -7.82
N VAL A 427 -23.75 11.83 -8.38
CA VAL A 427 -24.32 13.08 -7.84
C VAL A 427 -25.11 13.83 -8.91
N TRP A 428 -26.14 14.55 -8.49
CA TRP A 428 -26.97 15.39 -9.36
C TRP A 428 -26.15 16.55 -9.94
N GLN A 429 -26.32 16.85 -11.23
CA GLN A 429 -25.71 18.04 -11.87
C GLN A 429 -26.61 19.28 -11.84
N GLU A 430 -27.89 19.11 -11.51
CA GLU A 430 -28.90 20.17 -11.54
C GLU A 430 -29.66 20.27 -10.21
N ASN A 431 -30.36 21.40 -10.03
CA ASN A 431 -31.26 21.62 -8.91
C ASN A 431 -32.68 21.23 -9.32
N GLY A 432 -33.33 20.34 -8.56
CA GLY A 432 -34.64 19.79 -8.92
C GLY A 432 -35.56 19.54 -7.74
N GLN A 433 -36.71 18.92 -8.00
CA GLN A 433 -37.68 18.61 -6.94
C GLN A 433 -37.06 17.67 -5.90
N GLY A 434 -36.90 18.18 -4.66
CA GLY A 434 -36.34 17.44 -3.54
C GLY A 434 -34.81 17.26 -3.52
N HIS A 435 -34.05 17.88 -4.43
CA HIS A 435 -32.59 17.72 -4.50
C HIS A 435 -31.87 18.95 -5.06
N MET A 436 -30.59 19.11 -4.69
CA MET A 436 -29.70 20.15 -5.22
C MET A 436 -28.54 19.51 -5.99
N ALA A 437 -27.93 20.26 -6.90
CA ALA A 437 -26.73 19.82 -7.58
C ALA A 437 -25.62 19.53 -6.55
N GLY A 438 -24.86 18.46 -6.80
CA GLY A 438 -23.89 17.88 -5.89
C GLY A 438 -24.49 16.99 -4.79
N ASP A 439 -25.82 16.80 -4.71
CA ASP A 439 -26.38 15.79 -3.81
C ASP A 439 -26.35 14.37 -4.42
N PRO A 440 -26.10 13.30 -3.63
CA PRO A 440 -26.01 11.94 -4.13
C PRO A 440 -27.32 11.46 -4.75
N ILE A 441 -27.28 10.91 -5.96
CA ILE A 441 -28.48 10.40 -6.64
C ILE A 441 -29.09 9.24 -5.84
N LEU A 442 -28.25 8.37 -5.27
CA LEU A 442 -28.70 7.26 -4.43
C LEU A 442 -29.40 7.72 -3.13
N LEU A 443 -29.11 8.93 -2.61
CA LEU A 443 -29.82 9.49 -1.45
C LEU A 443 -31.27 9.83 -1.80
N THR A 444 -31.55 10.26 -3.04
CA THR A 444 -32.90 10.63 -3.47
C THR A 444 -33.69 9.41 -3.95
N ARG A 445 -33.07 8.54 -4.76
CA ARG A 445 -33.70 7.31 -5.29
C ARG A 445 -33.90 6.21 -4.25
N ASN A 446 -32.92 5.98 -3.37
CA ASN A 446 -33.00 4.96 -2.34
C ASN A 446 -32.37 5.42 -1.01
N PRO A 447 -33.04 6.31 -0.26
CA PRO A 447 -32.54 6.86 1.00
C PRO A 447 -32.28 5.80 2.09
N GLY A 448 -32.82 4.59 1.97
CA GLY A 448 -32.51 3.47 2.86
C GLY A 448 -31.12 2.91 2.56
N ARG A 449 -30.86 2.56 1.30
CA ARG A 449 -29.56 2.06 0.83
C ARG A 449 -28.44 3.08 1.01
N TYR A 450 -28.66 4.35 0.65
CA TYR A 450 -27.65 5.39 0.85
C TYR A 450 -27.24 5.53 2.32
N LYS A 451 -28.20 5.47 3.27
CA LYS A 451 -27.90 5.50 4.71
C LYS A 451 -27.09 4.27 5.14
N ALA A 452 -27.47 3.07 4.68
CA ALA A 452 -26.73 1.85 4.98
C ALA A 452 -25.27 1.94 4.47
N PHE A 453 -25.08 2.38 3.22
CA PHE A 453 -23.76 2.65 2.66
C PHE A 453 -22.98 3.67 3.50
N PHE A 454 -23.55 4.87 3.69
CA PHE A 454 -22.91 5.99 4.37
C PHE A 454 -22.50 5.65 5.81
N TYR A 455 -23.38 4.98 6.57
CA TYR A 455 -23.07 4.60 7.95
C TYR A 455 -22.01 3.49 8.01
N CYS A 456 -22.07 2.46 7.18
CA CYS A 456 -21.05 1.40 7.14
C CYS A 456 -19.68 1.92 6.69
N ASN A 457 -19.64 2.74 5.63
CA ASN A 457 -18.41 3.35 5.12
C ASN A 457 -17.78 4.32 6.14
N SER A 458 -18.61 5.12 6.84
CA SER A 458 -18.14 6.02 7.89
C SER A 458 -17.63 5.26 9.12
N VAL A 459 -18.25 4.14 9.49
CA VAL A 459 -17.77 3.28 10.57
C VAL A 459 -16.43 2.64 10.21
N ALA A 460 -16.23 2.17 8.97
CA ALA A 460 -14.94 1.65 8.52
C ALA A 460 -13.86 2.75 8.49
N PHE A 461 -14.14 3.93 7.93
CA PHE A 461 -13.20 5.07 7.94
C PHE A 461 -12.79 5.45 9.38
N VAL A 462 -13.75 5.55 10.29
CA VAL A 462 -13.49 5.92 11.69
C VAL A 462 -12.78 4.80 12.46
N ALA A 463 -13.15 3.53 12.27
CA ALA A 463 -12.51 2.37 12.91
C ALA A 463 -11.07 2.17 12.42
N SER A 464 -10.79 2.38 11.14
CA SER A 464 -9.44 2.32 10.58
C SER A 464 -8.55 3.47 11.09
N LEU A 465 -9.06 4.70 11.20
CA LEU A 465 -8.34 5.80 11.88
C LEU A 465 -8.04 5.48 13.36
N VAL A 466 -9.01 4.88 14.08
CA VAL A 466 -8.79 4.38 15.45
C VAL A 466 -7.66 3.34 15.48
N ALA A 467 -7.68 2.34 14.60
CA ALA A 467 -6.63 1.32 14.52
C ALA A 467 -5.25 1.92 14.22
N ILE A 468 -5.16 2.90 13.30
CA ILE A 468 -3.93 3.64 12.99
C ILE A 468 -3.37 4.35 14.24
N ILE A 469 -4.23 5.06 14.98
CA ILE A 469 -3.83 5.82 16.19
C ILE A 469 -3.46 4.86 17.34
N LEU A 470 -4.22 3.79 17.55
CA LEU A 470 -3.93 2.76 18.56
C LEU A 470 -2.56 2.11 18.32
N VAL A 471 -2.18 1.85 17.06
CA VAL A 471 -0.86 1.26 16.73
C VAL A 471 0.32 2.19 17.06
N GLN A 472 0.11 3.51 17.18
CA GLN A 472 1.15 4.42 17.67
C GLN A 472 1.44 4.24 19.17
N ASN A 473 0.42 3.83 19.94
CA ASN A 473 0.49 3.70 21.40
C ASN A 473 0.81 2.26 21.83
N LYS A 474 2.11 1.98 22.03
CA LYS A 474 2.64 0.66 22.43
C LYS A 474 1.96 -0.01 23.64
N LEU A 475 1.32 0.75 24.52
CA LEU A 475 0.58 0.23 25.68
C LEU A 475 -0.75 -0.44 25.29
N LEU A 476 -1.40 0.01 24.22
CA LEU A 476 -2.75 -0.42 23.82
C LEU A 476 -2.75 -1.67 22.92
N LEU A 477 -1.62 -1.96 22.27
CA LEU A 477 -1.38 -3.14 21.41
C LEU A 477 -1.60 -4.51 22.08
N LYS A 478 -1.81 -4.55 23.40
CA LYS A 478 -2.09 -5.78 24.18
C LYS A 478 -3.58 -6.06 24.37
N THR A 479 -4.48 -5.20 23.89
CA THR A 479 -5.92 -5.29 24.17
C THR A 479 -6.71 -5.75 22.94
N HIS A 480 -7.74 -6.58 23.17
CA HIS A 480 -8.67 -7.06 22.12
C HIS A 480 -9.38 -5.93 21.36
N VAL A 481 -9.32 -4.69 21.87
CA VAL A 481 -9.68 -3.44 21.20
C VAL A 481 -9.15 -3.38 19.77
N LEU A 482 -7.89 -3.72 19.53
CA LEU A 482 -7.30 -3.60 18.19
C LEU A 482 -7.90 -4.62 17.22
N GLU A 483 -8.17 -5.84 17.71
CA GLU A 483 -8.82 -6.90 16.94
C GLU A 483 -10.29 -6.55 16.66
N ALA A 484 -11.00 -6.00 17.65
CA ALA A 484 -12.37 -5.51 17.51
C ALA A 484 -12.48 -4.35 16.51
N ALA A 485 -11.54 -3.41 16.53
CA ALA A 485 -11.49 -2.31 15.57
C ALA A 485 -11.30 -2.80 14.13
N MET A 486 -10.42 -3.80 13.90
CA MET A 486 -10.24 -4.42 12.58
C MET A 486 -11.47 -5.20 12.12
N VAL A 487 -12.14 -5.92 13.03
CA VAL A 487 -13.36 -6.67 12.70
C VAL A 487 -14.49 -5.71 12.35
N LEU A 488 -14.64 -4.61 13.10
CA LEU A 488 -15.61 -3.55 12.80
C LEU A 488 -15.32 -2.84 11.46
N ASP A 489 -14.06 -2.55 11.17
CA ASP A 489 -13.59 -2.01 9.89
C ASP A 489 -13.95 -2.93 8.71
N LEU A 490 -13.61 -4.22 8.80
CA LEU A 490 -13.90 -5.20 7.76
C LEU A 490 -15.41 -5.45 7.56
N PHE A 491 -16.21 -5.48 8.64
CA PHE A 491 -17.68 -5.55 8.50
C PHE A 491 -18.26 -4.26 7.93
N GLY A 492 -17.71 -3.09 8.26
CA GLY A 492 -18.07 -1.81 7.66
C GLY A 492 -17.79 -1.78 6.16
N LEU A 493 -16.63 -2.30 5.72
CA LEU A 493 -16.29 -2.46 4.30
C LEU A 493 -17.23 -3.42 3.57
N ILE A 494 -17.54 -4.59 4.15
CA ILE A 494 -18.50 -5.54 3.55
C ILE A 494 -19.89 -4.91 3.42
N GLY A 495 -20.38 -4.25 4.49
CA GLY A 495 -21.68 -3.59 4.50
C GLY A 495 -21.78 -2.40 3.55
N ALA A 496 -20.72 -1.59 3.45
CA ALA A 496 -20.62 -0.50 2.49
C ALA A 496 -20.60 -1.03 1.05
N TYR A 497 -19.78 -2.04 0.76
CA TYR A 497 -19.74 -2.67 -0.56
C TYR A 497 -21.10 -3.25 -0.97
N ALA A 498 -21.71 -4.07 -0.12
CA ALA A 498 -22.99 -4.69 -0.41
C ALA A 498 -24.15 -3.67 -0.50
N ALA A 499 -24.07 -2.55 0.21
CA ALA A 499 -25.04 -1.46 0.06
C ALA A 499 -24.82 -0.66 -1.24
N GLY A 500 -23.59 -0.24 -1.54
CA GLY A 500 -23.28 0.67 -2.65
C GLY A 500 -23.18 0.03 -4.03
N SER A 501 -22.65 -1.19 -4.14
CA SER A 501 -22.41 -1.86 -5.44
C SER A 501 -23.64 -2.51 -6.06
N CYS A 502 -24.70 -2.70 -5.27
CA CYS A 502 -25.84 -3.53 -5.62
C CYS A 502 -27.06 -2.68 -5.97
N ARG A 503 -27.77 -3.03 -7.04
CA ARG A 503 -28.97 -2.30 -7.51
C ARG A 503 -30.24 -2.60 -6.70
N ASP A 504 -30.39 -3.82 -6.20
CA ASP A 504 -31.64 -4.32 -5.58
C ASP A 504 -31.36 -4.95 -4.22
N VAL A 505 -32.36 -5.02 -3.32
CA VAL A 505 -32.15 -5.64 -1.99
C VAL A 505 -31.72 -7.10 -2.14
N SER A 506 -32.28 -7.80 -3.13
CA SER A 506 -31.90 -9.18 -3.49
C SER A 506 -30.42 -9.31 -3.87
N THR A 507 -29.85 -8.38 -4.66
CA THR A 507 -28.42 -8.45 -5.04
C THR A 507 -27.50 -8.09 -3.88
N SER A 508 -27.90 -7.18 -2.98
CA SER A 508 -27.22 -6.99 -1.69
C SER A 508 -27.24 -8.25 -0.83
N ILE A 509 -28.37 -8.96 -0.74
CA ILE A 509 -28.48 -10.23 -0.01
C ILE A 509 -27.57 -11.29 -0.64
N TYR A 510 -27.52 -11.40 -1.97
CA TYR A 510 -26.59 -12.31 -2.65
C TYR A 510 -25.11 -11.96 -2.39
N ALA A 511 -24.74 -10.67 -2.38
CA ALA A 511 -23.38 -10.25 -2.03
C ALA A 511 -23.01 -10.59 -0.57
N MET A 512 -23.92 -10.37 0.38
CA MET A 512 -23.73 -10.75 1.79
C MET A 512 -23.69 -12.27 1.98
N ALA A 513 -24.54 -13.02 1.27
CA ALA A 513 -24.57 -14.49 1.31
C ALA A 513 -23.30 -15.09 0.67
N LEU A 514 -22.76 -14.47 -0.39
CA LEU A 514 -21.47 -14.82 -0.96
C LEU A 514 -20.33 -14.60 0.04
N ALA A 515 -20.32 -13.47 0.76
CA ALA A 515 -19.35 -13.20 1.81
C ALA A 515 -19.40 -14.27 2.92
N GLY A 516 -20.61 -14.58 3.41
CA GLY A 516 -20.83 -15.62 4.41
C GLY A 516 -20.43 -17.02 3.92
N GLY A 517 -20.82 -17.40 2.71
CA GLY A 517 -20.51 -18.69 2.11
C GLY A 517 -19.01 -18.90 1.88
N VAL A 518 -18.29 -17.86 1.43
CA VAL A 518 -16.82 -17.88 1.31
C VAL A 518 -16.16 -18.04 2.69
N LEU A 519 -16.60 -17.29 3.70
CA LEU A 519 -16.07 -17.41 5.07
C LEU A 519 -16.32 -18.81 5.65
N VAL A 520 -17.53 -19.34 5.53
CA VAL A 520 -17.90 -20.69 5.99
C VAL A 520 -17.07 -21.75 5.26
N TYR A 521 -16.95 -21.67 3.93
CA TYR A 521 -16.14 -22.59 3.14
C TYR A 521 -14.69 -22.65 3.63
N VAL A 522 -14.02 -21.50 3.82
CA VAL A 522 -12.60 -21.54 4.23
C VAL A 522 -12.45 -21.90 5.72
N VAL A 523 -13.40 -21.55 6.60
CA VAL A 523 -13.41 -22.04 7.99
C VAL A 523 -13.54 -23.56 8.02
N ILE A 524 -14.46 -24.14 7.23
CA ILE A 524 -14.62 -25.60 7.09
C ILE A 524 -13.32 -26.24 6.58
N HIS A 525 -12.73 -25.71 5.50
CA HIS A 525 -11.47 -26.24 4.94
C HIS A 525 -10.29 -26.15 5.91
N VAL A 526 -10.23 -25.08 6.72
CA VAL A 526 -9.24 -24.92 7.79
C VAL A 526 -9.46 -25.93 8.91
N VAL A 527 -10.70 -26.11 9.37
CA VAL A 527 -11.04 -27.03 10.46
C VAL A 527 -10.75 -28.49 10.09
N PHE A 528 -11.22 -28.96 8.92
CA PHE A 528 -10.93 -30.33 8.48
C PHE A 528 -9.41 -30.58 8.36
N PHE A 529 -8.66 -29.64 7.80
CA PHE A 529 -7.20 -29.81 7.71
C PHE A 529 -6.47 -29.70 9.07
N THR A 530 -7.02 -28.98 10.07
CA THR A 530 -6.43 -28.98 11.43
C THR A 530 -6.59 -30.29 12.18
N LEU A 531 -7.60 -31.11 11.84
CA LEU A 531 -7.81 -32.41 12.48
C LEU A 531 -6.82 -33.47 12.00
N ASP A 532 -6.22 -33.27 10.81
CA ASP A 532 -5.53 -34.31 10.05
C ASP A 532 -3.99 -34.30 10.19
N HIS A 533 -3.38 -33.27 10.81
CA HIS A 533 -1.92 -33.09 10.90
C HIS A 533 -1.43 -32.59 12.28
N THR A 534 -1.17 -33.52 13.21
CA THR A 534 -0.52 -33.26 14.52
C THR A 534 1.02 -33.29 14.47
N ASP A 535 1.62 -32.64 13.46
CA ASP A 535 3.09 -32.63 13.27
C ASP A 535 3.85 -31.58 14.09
N THR A 536 5.00 -31.99 14.64
CA THR A 536 5.96 -31.12 15.35
C THR A 536 6.58 -30.07 14.42
N ILE A 537 6.18 -28.81 14.57
CA ILE A 537 6.52 -27.71 13.65
C ILE A 537 8.00 -27.32 13.73
N THR A 538 8.73 -27.38 12.61
CA THR A 538 10.12 -26.93 12.56
C THR A 538 10.25 -25.38 12.54
N PRO A 539 11.31 -24.78 13.11
CA PRO A 539 11.50 -23.33 13.07
C PRO A 539 11.58 -22.73 11.65
N GLN A 540 12.09 -23.48 10.68
CA GLN A 540 12.22 -23.04 9.28
C GLN A 540 10.87 -22.97 8.57
N GLU A 541 9.94 -23.90 8.85
CA GLU A 541 8.55 -23.80 8.37
C GLU A 541 7.88 -22.52 8.85
N ILE A 542 8.06 -22.17 10.13
CA ILE A 542 7.47 -20.95 10.73
C ILE A 542 7.92 -19.70 9.95
N GLU A 543 9.20 -19.60 9.56
CA GLU A 543 9.67 -18.48 8.75
C GLU A 543 9.10 -18.49 7.33
N MET A 544 9.11 -19.64 6.64
CA MET A 544 8.58 -19.67 5.26
C MET A 544 7.06 -19.42 5.21
N VAL A 545 6.30 -19.87 6.20
CA VAL A 545 4.86 -19.61 6.37
C VAL A 545 4.61 -18.12 6.62
N GLU A 546 5.36 -17.48 7.52
CA GLU A 546 5.27 -16.03 7.77
C GLU A 546 5.72 -15.19 6.54
N LYS A 547 6.69 -15.68 5.76
CA LYS A 547 7.14 -15.08 4.50
C LYS A 547 6.13 -15.26 3.36
N ARG A 548 5.34 -16.36 3.35
CA ARG A 548 4.20 -16.58 2.43
C ARG A 548 3.03 -15.69 2.81
N ARG A 549 2.61 -15.70 4.08
CA ARG A 549 1.57 -14.85 4.68
C ARG A 549 1.65 -13.40 4.22
N LYS A 550 2.83 -12.78 4.31
CA LYS A 550 3.04 -11.36 3.95
C LYS A 550 2.90 -11.05 2.47
N ARG A 551 3.13 -12.02 1.57
CA ARG A 551 2.90 -11.84 0.14
C ARG A 551 1.44 -12.05 -0.23
N LEU A 552 0.80 -13.07 0.36
CA LEU A 552 -0.63 -13.31 0.18
C LEU A 552 -1.47 -12.15 0.73
N LEU A 553 -1.09 -11.55 1.86
CA LEU A 553 -1.79 -10.38 2.39
C LEU A 553 -1.64 -9.16 1.48
N LEU A 554 -0.45 -8.92 0.91
CA LEU A 554 -0.25 -7.82 -0.05
C LEU A 554 -1.14 -7.98 -1.29
N PHE A 555 -1.27 -9.21 -1.82
CA PHE A 555 -2.16 -9.50 -2.93
C PHE A 555 -3.65 -9.38 -2.54
N ALA A 556 -4.06 -9.93 -1.39
CA ALA A 556 -5.44 -9.85 -0.93
C ALA A 556 -5.85 -8.40 -0.64
N VAL A 557 -4.96 -7.58 -0.07
CA VAL A 557 -5.24 -6.15 0.16
C VAL A 557 -5.31 -5.39 -1.17
N LEU A 558 -4.40 -5.65 -2.13
CA LEU A 558 -4.50 -5.11 -3.51
C LEU A 558 -5.87 -5.42 -4.14
N ALA A 559 -6.24 -6.69 -4.18
CA ALA A 559 -7.47 -7.11 -4.83
C ALA A 559 -8.69 -6.57 -4.08
N ALA A 560 -8.69 -6.52 -2.75
CA ALA A 560 -9.75 -5.89 -1.96
C ALA A 560 -9.92 -4.38 -2.28
N THR A 561 -8.84 -3.59 -2.28
CA THR A 561 -8.96 -2.14 -2.56
C THR A 561 -9.44 -1.86 -3.97
N VAL A 562 -8.88 -2.58 -4.95
CA VAL A 562 -9.18 -2.42 -6.37
C VAL A 562 -10.63 -2.81 -6.70
N THR A 563 -11.10 -3.93 -6.15
CA THR A 563 -12.46 -4.42 -6.39
C THR A 563 -13.51 -3.65 -5.59
N TYR A 564 -13.17 -3.13 -4.40
CA TYR A 564 -14.04 -2.23 -3.62
C TYR A 564 -14.35 -0.95 -4.39
N GLN A 565 -13.30 -0.24 -4.85
CA GLN A 565 -13.47 1.02 -5.59
C GLN A 565 -14.31 0.78 -6.85
N ALA A 566 -13.92 -0.17 -7.70
CA ALA A 566 -14.67 -0.45 -8.93
C ALA A 566 -16.12 -0.93 -8.67
N GLY A 567 -16.38 -1.64 -7.56
CA GLY A 567 -17.73 -2.01 -7.19
C GLY A 567 -18.63 -0.82 -6.84
N LEU A 568 -18.05 0.29 -6.40
CA LEU A 568 -18.76 1.54 -6.11
C LEU A 568 -18.78 2.52 -7.31
N THR A 569 -17.79 2.44 -8.20
CA THR A 569 -17.73 3.18 -9.47
C THR A 569 -17.63 2.21 -10.67
N PRO A 570 -18.78 1.72 -11.19
CA PRO A 570 -18.82 0.74 -12.25
C PRO A 570 -18.33 1.30 -13.60
N PRO A 571 -17.97 0.46 -14.58
CA PRO A 571 -17.34 0.90 -15.81
C PRO A 571 -18.29 1.77 -16.65
N GLY A 572 -17.80 2.94 -17.09
CA GLY A 572 -18.62 3.96 -17.75
C GLY A 572 -19.51 4.79 -16.80
N GLY A 573 -19.41 4.60 -15.48
CA GLY A 573 -20.10 5.42 -14.49
C GLY A 573 -21.59 5.09 -14.33
N PHE A 574 -22.35 6.13 -13.95
CA PHE A 574 -23.80 6.09 -13.68
C PHE A 574 -24.53 7.08 -14.59
N ARG A 575 -25.79 6.79 -14.97
CA ARG A 575 -26.64 7.78 -15.65
C ARG A 575 -26.97 8.95 -14.72
N LEU A 576 -26.96 10.18 -15.24
CA LEU A 576 -27.21 11.40 -14.47
C LEU A 576 -28.65 11.92 -14.59
N HIS A 577 -29.39 11.52 -15.63
CA HIS A 577 -30.78 11.90 -15.89
C HIS A 577 -31.69 10.66 -15.98
N ASP A 578 -33.00 10.86 -15.82
CA ASP A 578 -34.02 9.84 -16.10
C ASP A 578 -34.39 9.86 -17.59
N ASP A 579 -34.73 8.70 -18.16
CA ASP A 579 -35.32 8.59 -19.49
C ASP A 579 -36.68 7.86 -19.40
N GLU A 580 -37.76 8.63 -19.55
CA GLU A 580 -39.14 8.12 -19.54
C GLU A 580 -39.46 7.21 -20.72
N SER A 581 -38.70 7.29 -21.82
CA SER A 581 -38.92 6.49 -23.04
C SER A 581 -38.20 5.15 -22.98
N GLY A 582 -36.94 5.13 -22.51
CA GLY A 582 -36.14 3.92 -22.30
C GLY A 582 -36.43 3.19 -20.98
N GLY A 583 -37.06 3.85 -20.01
CA GLY A 583 -37.36 3.29 -18.70
C GLY A 583 -36.17 3.21 -17.74
N PHE A 584 -35.15 4.05 -17.96
CA PHE A 584 -33.90 4.08 -17.19
C PHE A 584 -33.91 5.19 -16.14
N GLN A 585 -33.29 4.95 -14.99
CA GLN A 585 -33.25 5.90 -13.87
C GLN A 585 -31.85 6.46 -13.63
N ALA A 586 -31.78 7.73 -13.22
CA ALA A 586 -30.57 8.34 -12.73
C ALA A 586 -29.99 7.50 -11.56
N GLY A 587 -28.68 7.23 -11.62
CA GLY A 587 -27.97 6.37 -10.69
C GLY A 587 -27.87 4.90 -11.10
N ASP A 588 -28.49 4.45 -12.20
CA ASP A 588 -28.24 3.12 -12.76
C ASP A 588 -26.85 3.05 -13.45
N PRO A 589 -26.08 1.95 -13.32
CA PRO A 589 -24.79 1.77 -13.97
C PRO A 589 -24.88 1.73 -15.50
N VAL A 590 -24.08 2.52 -16.22
CA VAL A 590 -24.24 2.67 -17.68
C VAL A 590 -24.02 1.36 -18.44
N LEU A 591 -23.02 0.55 -18.04
CA LEU A 591 -22.74 -0.75 -18.66
C LEU A 591 -23.88 -1.77 -18.50
N LEU A 592 -24.74 -1.64 -17.47
CA LEU A 592 -25.88 -2.53 -17.26
C LEU A 592 -26.89 -2.43 -18.40
N ASN A 593 -27.16 -1.21 -18.85
CA ASN A 593 -28.22 -0.95 -19.83
C ASN A 593 -27.76 -1.36 -21.24
N ASN A 594 -26.54 -0.95 -21.62
CA ASN A 594 -25.97 -1.26 -22.93
C ASN A 594 -25.67 -2.76 -23.12
N PHE A 595 -25.11 -3.40 -22.08
CA PHE A 595 -24.62 -4.78 -22.17
C PHE A 595 -24.89 -5.56 -20.87
N PRO A 596 -26.15 -5.88 -20.53
CA PRO A 596 -26.52 -6.47 -19.25
C PRO A 596 -25.79 -7.79 -18.95
N ARG A 597 -25.49 -8.60 -19.97
CA ARG A 597 -24.66 -9.82 -19.82
C ARG A 597 -23.20 -9.52 -19.46
N ARG A 598 -22.60 -8.43 -20.00
CA ARG A 598 -21.24 -7.99 -19.64
C ARG A 598 -21.23 -7.42 -18.22
N TYR A 599 -22.16 -6.54 -17.88
CA TYR A 599 -22.29 -6.01 -16.52
C TYR A 599 -22.51 -7.13 -15.49
N THR A 600 -23.37 -8.11 -15.78
CA THR A 600 -23.60 -9.26 -14.88
C THR A 600 -22.31 -10.06 -14.66
N ALA A 601 -21.56 -10.36 -15.72
CA ALA A 601 -20.27 -11.04 -15.61
C ALA A 601 -19.26 -10.20 -14.82
N TYR A 602 -19.18 -8.90 -15.09
CA TYR A 602 -18.34 -7.94 -14.37
C TYR A 602 -18.66 -7.92 -12.87
N PHE A 603 -19.94 -7.71 -12.50
CA PHE A 603 -20.40 -7.56 -11.14
C PHE A 603 -20.10 -8.80 -10.28
N TYR A 604 -20.41 -10.00 -10.78
CA TYR A 604 -20.12 -11.23 -10.04
C TYR A 604 -18.62 -11.52 -9.99
N CYS A 605 -17.85 -11.32 -11.06
CA CYS A 605 -16.40 -11.51 -11.04
C CYS A 605 -15.71 -10.56 -10.04
N ASN A 606 -16.14 -9.28 -10.00
CA ASN A 606 -15.64 -8.27 -9.07
C ASN A 606 -16.03 -8.60 -7.62
N SER A 607 -17.30 -8.97 -7.37
CA SER A 607 -17.81 -9.33 -6.04
C SER A 607 -17.13 -10.58 -5.47
N VAL A 608 -16.94 -11.62 -6.29
CA VAL A 608 -16.21 -12.84 -5.88
C VAL A 608 -14.76 -12.52 -5.54
N SER A 609 -14.09 -11.67 -6.33
CA SER A 609 -12.72 -11.25 -6.06
C SER A 609 -12.62 -10.40 -4.77
N PHE A 610 -13.56 -9.48 -4.53
CA PHE A 610 -13.64 -8.71 -3.28
C PHE A 610 -13.85 -9.60 -2.06
N MET A 611 -14.87 -10.47 -2.07
CA MET A 611 -15.20 -11.29 -0.89
C MET A 611 -14.14 -12.35 -0.59
N LEU A 612 -13.52 -12.96 -1.60
CA LEU A 612 -12.34 -13.82 -1.41
C LEU A 612 -11.16 -13.04 -0.81
N SER A 613 -10.93 -11.81 -1.25
CA SER A 613 -9.86 -10.96 -0.75
C SER A 613 -10.07 -10.55 0.71
N ILE A 614 -11.29 -10.18 1.11
CA ILE A 614 -11.64 -9.89 2.51
C ILE A 614 -11.52 -11.15 3.39
N ALA A 615 -11.98 -12.31 2.92
CA ALA A 615 -11.80 -13.57 3.64
C ALA A 615 -10.31 -13.95 3.80
N LEU A 616 -9.50 -13.81 2.74
CA LEU A 616 -8.05 -13.96 2.79
C LEU A 616 -7.43 -13.03 3.85
N ILE A 617 -7.84 -11.76 3.92
CA ILE A 617 -7.37 -10.79 4.92
C ILE A 617 -7.70 -11.28 6.35
N ILE A 618 -8.95 -11.64 6.63
CA ILE A 618 -9.40 -12.12 7.96
C ILE A 618 -8.55 -13.32 8.43
N LEU A 619 -8.35 -14.30 7.54
CA LEU A 619 -7.58 -15.51 7.81
C LEU A 619 -6.08 -15.23 8.00
N LEU A 620 -5.52 -14.31 7.22
CA LEU A 620 -4.10 -13.94 7.28
C LEU A 620 -3.77 -13.00 8.43
N VAL A 621 -4.74 -12.20 8.90
CA VAL A 621 -4.61 -11.39 10.12
C VAL A 621 -4.59 -12.29 11.35
N ASN A 622 -5.56 -13.20 11.48
CA ASN A 622 -5.73 -14.05 12.65
C ASN A 622 -4.51 -15.00 12.87
N PRO A 623 -3.81 -14.92 14.02
CA PRO A 623 -2.58 -15.67 14.27
C PRO A 623 -2.77 -17.19 14.44
N HIS A 624 -4.00 -17.64 14.72
CA HIS A 624 -4.36 -19.05 14.85
C HIS A 624 -4.76 -19.66 13.49
N LEU A 625 -5.51 -18.92 12.66
CA LEU A 625 -6.07 -19.45 11.39
C LEU A 625 -5.06 -19.45 10.23
N TYR A 626 -4.11 -18.52 10.18
CA TYR A 626 -3.21 -18.41 9.01
C TYR A 626 -2.26 -19.61 8.82
N ARG A 627 -1.92 -20.33 9.90
CA ARG A 627 -0.94 -21.44 9.85
C ARG A 627 -1.52 -22.70 9.19
N PRO A 628 -2.70 -23.21 9.58
CA PRO A 628 -3.34 -24.30 8.84
C PRO A 628 -3.78 -23.88 7.44
N ALA A 629 -4.29 -22.65 7.26
CA ALA A 629 -4.75 -22.15 5.96
C ALA A 629 -3.63 -22.07 4.90
N ILE A 630 -2.37 -21.84 5.31
CA ILE A 630 -1.19 -21.90 4.40
C ILE A 630 -0.76 -23.35 4.09
N ARG A 631 -1.03 -24.32 4.98
CA ARG A 631 -0.70 -25.75 4.78
C ARG A 631 -1.72 -26.47 3.89
N SER A 632 -3.02 -26.19 4.07
CA SER A 632 -4.15 -26.80 3.34
C SER A 632 -4.30 -26.39 1.87
N TYR A 633 -3.38 -25.60 1.30
CA TYR A 633 -3.49 -24.94 -0.01
C TYR A 633 -4.73 -24.04 -0.24
N ALA A 634 -5.70 -23.99 0.69
CA ALA A 634 -6.96 -23.24 0.54
C ALA A 634 -6.75 -21.76 0.17
N LEU A 635 -5.76 -21.09 0.78
CA LEU A 635 -5.43 -19.69 0.44
C LEU A 635 -4.87 -19.53 -0.98
N ALA A 636 -4.20 -20.54 -1.53
CA ALA A 636 -3.69 -20.52 -2.90
C ALA A 636 -4.84 -20.69 -3.92
N ILE A 637 -5.82 -21.56 -3.61
CA ILE A 637 -7.06 -21.70 -4.39
C ILE A 637 -7.85 -20.37 -4.36
N CYS A 638 -8.05 -19.79 -3.17
CA CYS A 638 -8.73 -18.50 -3.03
C CYS A 638 -7.99 -17.37 -3.78
N THR A 639 -6.65 -17.38 -3.80
CA THR A 639 -5.83 -16.44 -4.59
C THR A 639 -6.03 -16.65 -6.09
N ALA A 640 -6.07 -17.90 -6.57
CA ALA A 640 -6.28 -18.20 -7.99
C ALA A 640 -7.68 -17.81 -8.48
N VAL A 641 -8.73 -18.14 -7.72
CA VAL A 641 -10.11 -17.73 -8.03
C VAL A 641 -10.27 -16.21 -7.92
N GLY A 642 -9.63 -15.57 -6.93
CA GLY A 642 -9.60 -14.11 -6.80
C GLY A 642 -8.93 -13.41 -7.98
N MET A 643 -7.80 -13.93 -8.49
CA MET A 643 -7.18 -13.44 -9.73
C MET A 643 -8.07 -13.65 -10.96
N PHE A 644 -8.71 -14.81 -11.09
CA PHE A 644 -9.65 -15.08 -12.20
C PHE A 644 -10.84 -14.11 -12.17
N GLY A 645 -11.41 -13.83 -11.00
CA GLY A 645 -12.45 -12.82 -10.83
C GLY A 645 -11.97 -11.40 -11.18
N LEU A 646 -10.77 -11.00 -10.73
CA LEU A 646 -10.20 -9.70 -11.07
C LEU A 646 -10.00 -9.55 -12.60
N MET A 647 -9.45 -10.57 -13.25
CA MET A 647 -9.22 -10.59 -14.70
C MET A 647 -10.52 -10.64 -15.51
N GLY A 648 -11.51 -11.42 -15.06
CA GLY A 648 -12.84 -11.50 -15.66
C GLY A 648 -13.61 -10.19 -15.56
N ALA A 649 -13.53 -9.51 -14.41
CA ALA A 649 -14.08 -8.18 -14.22
C ALA A 649 -13.42 -7.15 -15.17
N TYR A 650 -12.08 -7.13 -15.24
CA TYR A 650 -11.38 -6.24 -16.17
C TYR A 650 -11.82 -6.46 -17.63
N ALA A 651 -11.82 -7.71 -18.10
CA ALA A 651 -12.18 -8.05 -19.49
C ALA A 651 -13.66 -7.81 -19.85
N ALA A 652 -14.57 -7.92 -18.88
CA ALA A 652 -15.99 -7.62 -19.07
C ALA A 652 -16.29 -6.12 -19.01
N GLY A 653 -15.56 -5.37 -18.16
CA GLY A 653 -15.83 -3.97 -17.87
C GLY A 653 -15.11 -2.96 -18.77
N SER A 654 -13.86 -3.21 -19.17
CA SER A 654 -13.00 -2.14 -19.71
C SER A 654 -13.34 -1.67 -21.14
N THR A 655 -14.12 -2.44 -21.91
CA THR A 655 -14.58 -1.99 -23.23
C THR A 655 -15.88 -2.65 -23.65
N GLN A 656 -16.69 -1.85 -24.35
CA GLN A 656 -17.92 -2.29 -24.99
C GLN A 656 -17.67 -2.91 -26.38
N HIS A 657 -16.53 -2.61 -27.03
CA HIS A 657 -16.30 -2.91 -28.45
C HIS A 657 -15.61 -4.24 -28.72
N LEU A 658 -16.10 -4.97 -29.73
CA LEU A 658 -15.63 -6.32 -30.06
C LEU A 658 -14.11 -6.42 -30.32
N LYS A 659 -13.53 -5.51 -31.13
CA LYS A 659 -12.11 -5.57 -31.52
C LYS A 659 -11.16 -5.40 -30.32
N THR A 660 -11.42 -4.42 -29.45
CA THR A 660 -10.64 -4.18 -28.23
C THR A 660 -10.94 -5.22 -27.14
N SER A 661 -12.15 -5.80 -27.14
CA SER A 661 -12.54 -6.88 -26.23
C SER A 661 -11.81 -8.19 -26.55
N ILE A 662 -11.72 -8.58 -27.84
CA ILE A 662 -10.95 -9.75 -28.30
C ILE A 662 -9.49 -9.66 -27.84
N TYR A 663 -8.87 -8.48 -27.99
CA TYR A 663 -7.49 -8.27 -27.54
C TYR A 663 -7.30 -8.59 -26.05
N ILE A 664 -8.20 -8.10 -25.18
CA ILE A 664 -8.10 -8.38 -23.74
C ILE A 664 -8.44 -9.83 -23.40
N PHE A 665 -9.43 -10.45 -24.03
CA PHE A 665 -9.70 -11.88 -23.78
C PHE A 665 -8.51 -12.77 -24.19
N ALA A 666 -7.84 -12.47 -25.31
CA ALA A 666 -6.60 -13.15 -25.70
C ALA A 666 -5.46 -12.93 -24.67
N LEU A 667 -5.29 -11.70 -24.21
CA LEU A 667 -4.30 -11.33 -23.18
C LEU A 667 -4.60 -12.00 -21.81
N VAL A 668 -5.88 -12.11 -21.42
CA VAL A 668 -6.31 -12.87 -20.23
C VAL A 668 -5.98 -14.35 -20.38
N VAL A 669 -6.21 -14.95 -21.55
CA VAL A 669 -5.81 -16.34 -21.84
C VAL A 669 -4.29 -16.52 -21.75
N VAL A 670 -3.49 -15.55 -22.20
CA VAL A 670 -2.02 -15.58 -22.03
C VAL A 670 -1.62 -15.54 -20.56
N VAL A 671 -2.24 -14.69 -19.72
CA VAL A 671 -1.96 -14.66 -18.28
C VAL A 671 -2.35 -15.98 -17.61
N LEU A 672 -3.52 -16.56 -17.95
CA LEU A 672 -3.96 -17.86 -17.44
C LEU A 672 -3.04 -19.01 -17.90
N PHE A 673 -2.58 -18.99 -19.14
CA PHE A 673 -1.61 -19.96 -19.66
C PHE A 673 -0.27 -19.88 -18.90
N VAL A 674 0.22 -18.67 -18.60
CA VAL A 674 1.42 -18.49 -17.76
C VAL A 674 1.17 -19.05 -16.35
N ILE A 675 0.04 -18.75 -15.71
CA ILE A 675 -0.32 -19.31 -14.38
C ILE A 675 -0.34 -20.85 -14.43
N ALA A 676 -1.00 -21.44 -15.44
CA ALA A 676 -1.12 -22.89 -15.60
C ALA A 676 0.23 -23.56 -15.88
N ALA A 677 1.05 -23.01 -16.78
CA ALA A 677 2.38 -23.53 -17.08
C ALA A 677 3.30 -23.50 -15.85
N LEU A 678 3.25 -22.43 -15.05
CA LEU A 678 3.97 -22.35 -13.78
C LEU A 678 3.43 -23.39 -12.78
N PHE A 679 2.11 -23.58 -12.66
CA PHE A 679 1.51 -24.59 -11.80
C PHE A 679 1.91 -26.03 -12.20
N LEU A 680 1.93 -26.35 -13.49
CA LEU A 680 2.42 -27.64 -14.01
C LEU A 680 3.93 -27.85 -13.71
N LEU A 681 4.75 -26.79 -13.83
CA LEU A 681 6.16 -26.80 -13.44
C LEU A 681 6.39 -26.96 -11.93
N PHE A 682 5.38 -26.68 -11.10
CA PHE A 682 5.40 -26.96 -9.66
C PHE A 682 5.04 -28.43 -9.38
N LEU A 683 3.95 -28.93 -9.95
CA LEU A 683 3.53 -30.34 -9.81
C LEU A 683 4.62 -31.31 -10.26
N ASN A 684 5.19 -31.09 -11.46
CA ASN A 684 6.22 -31.96 -12.05
C ASN A 684 7.59 -31.91 -11.32
N LYS A 685 7.73 -31.08 -10.28
CA LYS A 685 9.01 -30.87 -9.56
C LYS A 685 8.97 -31.35 -8.11
N ASN A 686 7.92 -32.04 -7.68
CA ASN A 686 7.73 -32.45 -6.28
C ASN A 686 8.45 -33.76 -5.89
N ARG A 687 9.61 -34.06 -6.50
CA ARG A 687 10.52 -35.14 -6.09
C ARG A 687 11.93 -34.60 -5.76
N ASN A 688 12.60 -35.27 -4.84
CA ASN A 688 13.97 -35.05 -4.34
C ASN A 688 14.19 -33.79 -3.46
N THR A 689 15.36 -33.73 -2.82
CA THR A 689 15.48 -33.54 -1.36
C THR A 689 15.67 -32.09 -0.85
N SER A 690 15.47 -31.92 0.46
CA SER A 690 15.68 -30.70 1.26
C SER A 690 17.16 -30.44 1.57
N SER A 691 17.52 -29.17 1.82
CA SER A 691 18.77 -28.76 2.49
C SER A 691 18.60 -27.40 3.19
N GLN A 692 19.27 -27.20 4.33
CA GLN A 692 18.97 -26.10 5.27
C GLN A 692 19.86 -24.85 5.14
N PRO A 693 19.33 -23.65 5.44
CA PRO A 693 20.10 -22.46 5.79
C PRO A 693 20.26 -22.29 7.33
N LYS A 694 21.41 -21.74 7.74
CA LYS A 694 21.77 -21.47 9.16
C LYS A 694 21.17 -20.14 9.64
N PRO A 695 20.71 -20.02 10.90
CA PRO A 695 20.11 -18.78 11.42
C PRO A 695 21.15 -17.69 11.72
N GLU A 696 20.74 -16.43 11.61
CA GLU A 696 21.56 -15.24 11.87
C GLU A 696 21.01 -14.46 13.09
N ASN A 697 21.85 -14.25 14.11
CA ASN A 697 21.49 -13.55 15.35
C ASN A 697 22.18 -12.18 15.40
N GLY A 698 21.46 -11.12 15.78
CA GLY A 698 22.06 -9.81 16.06
C GLY A 698 21.07 -8.62 16.12
N GLU A 699 21.37 -7.67 17.01
CA GLU A 699 20.84 -6.29 17.11
C GLU A 699 19.31 -6.07 16.95
N ASP A 700 18.53 -6.27 18.03
CA ASP A 700 17.12 -5.85 18.07
C ASP A 700 16.89 -4.39 18.58
N ASP A 701 17.81 -3.76 19.32
CA ASP A 701 17.54 -2.44 19.91
C ASP A 701 17.66 -1.24 18.95
N LYS A 702 18.56 -1.27 17.96
CA LYS A 702 18.68 -0.22 16.92
C LYS A 702 17.49 -0.19 15.93
N LYS A 703 16.42 -0.93 16.21
CA LYS A 703 15.32 -1.24 15.29
C LYS A 703 14.10 -0.34 15.46
N THR A 704 13.85 0.12 16.69
CA THR A 704 12.64 0.84 17.10
C THR A 704 12.50 2.21 16.41
N THR A 705 13.54 3.05 16.45
CA THR A 705 13.55 4.39 15.84
C THR A 705 13.36 4.34 14.32
N TYR A 706 13.98 3.35 13.65
CA TYR A 706 13.83 3.16 12.20
C TYR A 706 12.49 2.53 11.81
N ALA A 707 11.82 1.80 12.72
CA ALA A 707 10.44 1.39 12.53
C ALA A 707 9.50 2.60 12.58
N LYS A 708 9.67 3.51 13.56
CA LYS A 708 8.86 4.74 13.65
C LYS A 708 9.01 5.66 12.43
N GLN A 709 10.23 5.83 11.91
CA GLN A 709 10.44 6.66 10.70
C GLN A 709 9.72 6.09 9.47
N LYS A 710 9.69 4.74 9.31
CA LYS A 710 8.93 4.08 8.24
C LYS A 710 7.42 4.16 8.45
N TYR A 711 6.96 4.04 9.70
CA TYR A 711 5.56 4.23 10.08
C TYR A 711 5.07 5.62 9.64
N LEU A 712 5.79 6.68 10.03
CA LEU A 712 5.40 8.05 9.71
C LEU A 712 5.45 8.32 8.20
N MET A 713 6.42 7.73 7.49
CA MET A 713 6.49 7.81 6.02
C MET A 713 5.29 7.13 5.34
N LEU A 714 4.89 5.94 5.77
CA LEU A 714 3.71 5.23 5.24
C LEU A 714 2.42 6.01 5.49
N LEU A 715 2.29 6.62 6.68
CA LEU A 715 1.11 7.37 7.07
C LEU A 715 1.02 8.73 6.35
N GLY A 716 2.14 9.42 6.15
CA GLY A 716 2.18 10.63 5.33
C GLY A 716 1.88 10.35 3.86
N ILE A 717 2.34 9.21 3.34
CA ILE A 717 2.01 8.74 1.98
C ILE A 717 0.52 8.46 1.83
N LEU A 718 -0.11 7.80 2.82
CA LEU A 718 -1.56 7.61 2.85
C LEU A 718 -2.28 8.95 2.74
N VAL A 719 -2.04 9.85 3.70
CA VAL A 719 -2.82 11.07 3.82
C VAL A 719 -2.59 11.99 2.63
N ALA A 720 -1.34 12.14 2.16
CA ALA A 720 -1.05 12.88 0.94
C ALA A 720 -1.72 12.27 -0.31
N SER A 721 -1.88 10.94 -0.41
CA SER A 721 -2.53 10.33 -1.57
C SER A 721 -4.04 10.60 -1.62
N VAL A 722 -4.72 10.44 -0.49
CA VAL A 722 -6.19 10.58 -0.44
C VAL A 722 -6.61 12.03 -0.60
N THR A 723 -5.86 12.95 0.04
CA THR A 723 -6.11 14.39 -0.05
C THR A 723 -5.75 14.97 -1.40
N TYR A 724 -4.69 14.47 -2.07
CA TYR A 724 -4.35 14.90 -3.43
C TYR A 724 -5.48 14.60 -4.40
N GLN A 725 -6.01 13.37 -4.39
CA GLN A 725 -7.15 12.99 -5.24
C GLN A 725 -8.39 13.84 -4.93
N ALA A 726 -8.82 13.89 -3.66
CA ALA A 726 -10.02 14.62 -3.24
C ALA A 726 -9.93 16.15 -3.36
N GLY A 727 -8.72 16.72 -3.46
CA GLY A 727 -8.55 18.15 -3.74
C GLY A 727 -8.62 18.48 -5.24
N LEU A 728 -8.42 17.50 -6.12
CA LEU A 728 -8.56 17.65 -7.57
C LEU A 728 -9.98 17.32 -8.05
N ASP A 729 -10.64 16.38 -7.39
CA ASP A 729 -12.05 16.03 -7.57
C ASP A 729 -12.83 16.29 -6.27
N PRO A 730 -13.43 17.49 -6.12
CA PRO A 730 -14.05 17.92 -4.87
C PRO A 730 -15.42 17.25 -4.62
N PRO A 731 -15.83 17.06 -3.35
CA PRO A 731 -17.01 16.29 -3.01
C PRO A 731 -18.30 16.90 -3.58
N GLY A 732 -18.99 16.15 -4.45
CA GLY A 732 -20.15 16.65 -5.19
C GLY A 732 -19.82 17.14 -6.61
N GLY A 733 -18.59 16.91 -7.08
CA GLY A 733 -18.16 17.20 -8.44
C GLY A 733 -17.97 18.69 -8.73
N ALA A 734 -17.89 18.99 -10.03
CA ALA A 734 -17.80 20.33 -10.58
C ALA A 734 -18.85 20.50 -11.68
N TRP A 735 -19.32 21.74 -11.88
CA TRP A 735 -20.36 22.05 -12.85
C TRP A 735 -19.97 21.65 -14.27
N GLN A 736 -20.85 20.92 -14.96
CA GLN A 736 -20.67 20.52 -16.36
C GLN A 736 -21.18 21.58 -17.36
N HIS A 737 -21.74 22.69 -16.88
CA HIS A 737 -22.20 23.82 -17.69
C HIS A 737 -21.97 25.16 -16.96
N SER A 738 -22.01 26.26 -17.70
CA SER A 738 -21.95 27.62 -17.15
C SER A 738 -23.34 28.24 -17.03
N SER A 739 -23.53 29.15 -16.08
CA SER A 739 -24.72 29.98 -15.92
C SER A 739 -24.33 31.42 -15.54
N GLU A 740 -25.31 32.32 -15.36
CA GLU A 740 -25.07 33.66 -14.81
C GLU A 740 -24.50 33.64 -13.37
N TRP A 741 -24.57 32.51 -12.67
CA TRP A 741 -24.26 32.37 -11.24
C TRP A 741 -23.04 31.49 -10.94
N TYR A 742 -22.53 30.74 -11.93
CA TYR A 742 -21.38 29.85 -11.78
C TYR A 742 -20.73 29.50 -13.14
N ASP A 743 -19.41 29.40 -13.18
CA ASP A 743 -18.67 28.88 -14.34
C ASP A 743 -18.58 27.35 -14.34
N ALA A 744 -18.61 26.76 -15.53
CA ALA A 744 -18.27 25.36 -15.73
C ALA A 744 -16.86 25.04 -15.17
N GLY A 745 -16.77 23.89 -14.47
CA GLY A 745 -15.54 23.40 -13.84
C GLY A 745 -15.28 23.97 -12.44
N ASN A 746 -16.12 24.87 -11.91
CA ASN A 746 -16.11 25.25 -10.50
C ASN A 746 -16.77 24.16 -9.63
N PRO A 747 -16.34 23.95 -8.36
CA PRO A 747 -16.87 22.89 -7.49
C PRO A 747 -18.33 23.13 -7.09
N VAL A 748 -19.24 22.19 -7.35
CA VAL A 748 -20.68 22.39 -7.07
C VAL A 748 -20.97 22.65 -5.59
N MET A 749 -20.19 22.03 -4.68
CA MET A 749 -20.31 22.29 -3.24
C MET A 749 -19.82 23.71 -2.84
N HIS A 750 -18.95 24.36 -3.60
CA HIS A 750 -18.54 25.74 -3.31
C HIS A 750 -19.73 26.68 -3.41
N ASP A 751 -20.52 26.57 -4.47
CA ASP A 751 -21.59 27.53 -4.75
C ASP A 751 -22.85 27.17 -3.94
N ASN A 752 -23.33 25.92 -4.02
CA ASN A 752 -24.53 25.48 -3.32
C ASN A 752 -24.37 25.37 -1.79
N ARG A 753 -23.14 25.16 -1.29
CA ARG A 753 -22.89 24.73 0.11
C ARG A 753 -21.60 25.34 0.70
N ARG A 754 -21.24 26.57 0.30
CA ARG A 754 -19.94 27.25 0.57
C ARG A 754 -19.27 26.97 1.93
N PRO A 755 -19.95 27.07 3.11
CA PRO A 755 -19.29 26.84 4.40
C PRO A 755 -18.77 25.41 4.57
N ARG A 756 -19.43 24.40 3.96
CA ARG A 756 -18.98 22.99 3.97
C ARG A 756 -17.81 22.79 3.03
N TYR A 757 -17.87 23.38 1.84
CA TYR A 757 -16.76 23.33 0.89
C TYR A 757 -15.49 23.97 1.48
N LEU A 758 -15.59 25.15 2.12
CA LEU A 758 -14.44 25.80 2.73
C LEU A 758 -13.85 24.96 3.90
N ALA A 759 -14.71 24.40 4.75
CA ALA A 759 -14.27 23.50 5.82
C ALA A 759 -13.58 22.23 5.29
N PHE A 760 -14.09 21.66 4.19
CA PHE A 760 -13.45 20.56 3.46
C PHE A 760 -12.10 20.99 2.87
N PHE A 761 -12.10 22.03 2.02
CA PHE A 761 -10.96 22.46 1.21
C PHE A 761 -9.76 22.87 2.08
N TYR A 762 -9.98 23.68 3.12
CA TYR A 762 -8.91 24.10 4.01
C TYR A 762 -8.36 22.93 4.82
N SER A 763 -9.20 22.02 5.32
CA SER A 763 -8.76 20.85 6.09
C SER A 763 -8.00 19.84 5.21
N ASN A 764 -8.56 19.49 4.04
CA ASN A 764 -7.95 18.58 3.06
C ASN A 764 -6.59 19.10 2.57
N SER A 765 -6.50 20.40 2.25
CA SER A 765 -5.24 21.03 1.83
C SER A 765 -4.22 21.12 2.96
N THR A 766 -4.67 21.34 4.20
CA THR A 766 -3.79 21.31 5.38
C THR A 766 -3.20 19.92 5.57
N SER A 767 -4.01 18.87 5.45
CA SER A 767 -3.53 17.50 5.51
C SER A 767 -2.56 17.15 4.38
N PHE A 768 -2.87 17.52 3.13
CA PHE A 768 -1.97 17.32 2.00
C PHE A 768 -0.59 17.96 2.24
N VAL A 769 -0.57 19.25 2.57
CA VAL A 769 0.68 20.00 2.77
C VAL A 769 1.42 19.54 4.03
N ALA A 770 0.71 19.25 5.13
CA ALA A 770 1.31 18.70 6.34
C ALA A 770 2.04 17.39 6.08
N SER A 771 1.38 16.44 5.40
CA SER A 771 1.98 15.16 5.05
C SER A 771 3.16 15.28 4.08
N ILE A 772 3.10 16.15 3.06
CA ILE A 772 4.25 16.36 2.16
C ILE A 772 5.44 17.01 2.89
N VAL A 773 5.21 18.00 3.77
CA VAL A 773 6.28 18.60 4.59
C VAL A 773 6.87 17.58 5.57
N VAL A 774 6.03 16.75 6.21
CA VAL A 774 6.49 15.64 7.07
C VAL A 774 7.34 14.64 6.29
N ILE A 775 6.93 14.25 5.07
CA ILE A 775 7.73 13.40 4.17
C ILE A 775 9.09 14.03 3.86
N ILE A 776 9.14 15.32 3.50
CA ILE A 776 10.39 16.04 3.19
C ILE A 776 11.32 16.07 4.40
N ILE A 777 10.80 16.36 5.60
CA ILE A 777 11.62 16.37 6.82
C ILE A 777 12.11 14.96 7.16
N LEU A 778 11.27 13.93 7.03
CA LEU A 778 11.67 12.52 7.25
C LEU A 778 12.75 12.05 6.26
N LEU A 779 12.85 12.65 5.07
CA LEU A 779 13.94 12.42 4.10
C LEU A 779 15.21 13.21 4.46
N LEU A 780 15.08 14.47 4.88
CA LEU A 780 16.22 15.30 5.30
C LEU A 780 16.89 14.74 6.58
N GLU A 781 16.10 14.36 7.58
CA GLU A 781 16.57 13.68 8.81
C GLU A 781 17.06 12.24 8.58
N TRP A 782 17.01 11.72 7.34
CA TRP A 782 17.75 10.52 7.01
C TRP A 782 19.27 10.76 6.99
N LYS A 783 19.70 12.02 6.75
CA LYS A 783 21.11 12.42 6.63
C LYS A 783 21.74 12.83 7.97
N ASP A 784 21.01 13.55 8.82
CA ASP A 784 21.49 14.00 10.14
C ASP A 784 20.96 13.09 11.27
N LYS A 785 21.88 12.56 12.09
CA LYS A 785 21.55 11.67 13.22
C LYS A 785 21.31 12.44 14.53
N THR A 786 21.67 13.73 14.60
CA THR A 786 22.04 14.40 15.86
C THR A 786 20.85 14.95 16.65
N LYS A 787 19.76 15.35 15.99
CA LYS A 787 18.53 15.87 16.64
C LYS A 787 17.30 14.93 16.56
N ARG A 788 17.48 13.76 15.95
CA ARG A 788 16.44 12.89 15.38
C ARG A 788 15.40 12.35 16.38
N SER A 789 15.70 12.24 17.68
CA SER A 789 14.74 11.76 18.69
C SER A 789 13.64 12.78 18.99
N LEU A 790 13.99 14.06 19.06
CA LEU A 790 13.08 15.18 19.32
C LEU A 790 12.11 15.36 18.15
N THR A 791 12.64 15.43 16.93
CA THR A 791 11.84 15.64 15.71
C THR A 791 10.92 14.45 15.42
N LEU A 792 11.37 13.19 15.63
CA LEU A 792 10.49 12.02 15.56
C LEU A 792 9.41 11.96 16.66
N ARG A 793 9.44 12.86 17.66
CA ARG A 793 8.29 13.16 18.53
C ARG A 793 7.38 14.20 17.89
N VAL A 794 7.93 15.35 17.45
CA VAL A 794 7.20 16.43 16.77
C VAL A 794 6.40 15.92 15.56
N LEU A 795 7.06 15.24 14.61
CA LEU A 795 6.41 14.71 13.39
C LEU A 795 5.32 13.70 13.71
N SER A 796 5.41 13.01 14.85
CA SER A 796 4.36 12.09 15.34
C SER A 796 3.14 12.85 15.85
N THR A 797 3.33 13.99 16.51
CA THR A 797 2.21 14.86 16.91
C THR A 797 1.62 15.58 15.71
N THR A 798 2.44 16.04 14.75
CA THR A 798 1.98 16.62 13.48
C THR A 798 1.10 15.63 12.72
N ILE A 799 1.52 14.36 12.58
CA ILE A 799 0.74 13.37 11.81
C ILE A 799 -0.57 12.95 12.50
N VAL A 800 -0.67 13.07 13.83
CA VAL A 800 -1.94 12.84 14.54
C VAL A 800 -2.90 14.02 14.35
N LEU A 801 -2.39 15.26 14.38
CA LEU A 801 -3.18 16.45 14.04
C LEU A 801 -3.62 16.43 12.57
N ASP A 802 -2.76 15.92 11.68
CA ASP A 802 -3.06 15.69 10.27
C ASP A 802 -4.24 14.71 10.08
N LEU A 803 -4.25 13.56 10.77
CA LEU A 803 -5.40 12.65 10.74
C LEU A 803 -6.68 13.26 11.31
N LEU A 804 -6.59 14.23 12.23
CA LEU A 804 -7.76 14.98 12.70
C LEU A 804 -8.27 15.99 11.67
N ALA A 805 -7.38 16.64 10.92
CA ALA A 805 -7.76 17.49 9.78
C ALA A 805 -8.41 16.67 8.65
N LEU A 806 -7.87 15.49 8.33
CA LEU A 806 -8.48 14.54 7.39
C LEU A 806 -9.89 14.12 7.84
N LEU A 807 -10.08 13.92 9.14
CA LEU A 807 -11.37 13.54 9.73
C LEU A 807 -12.40 14.68 9.69
N VAL A 808 -11.96 15.94 9.83
CA VAL A 808 -12.80 17.13 9.59
C VAL A 808 -13.14 17.27 8.10
N ALA A 809 -12.18 17.07 7.19
CA ALA A 809 -12.42 17.07 5.75
C ALA A 809 -13.48 16.03 5.35
N TYR A 810 -13.32 14.79 5.82
CA TYR A 810 -14.31 13.72 5.60
C TYR A 810 -15.70 14.10 6.10
N ALA A 811 -15.80 14.65 7.33
CA ALA A 811 -17.09 15.05 7.91
C ALA A 811 -17.78 16.20 7.15
N ALA A 812 -17.00 17.14 6.60
CA ALA A 812 -17.49 18.25 5.80
C ALA A 812 -17.95 17.81 4.40
N GLY A 813 -17.13 17.00 3.70
CA GLY A 813 -17.37 16.58 2.32
C GLY A 813 -18.42 15.48 2.15
N SER A 814 -18.45 14.49 3.06
CA SER A 814 -19.38 13.36 2.96
C SER A 814 -20.82 13.70 3.37
N SER A 815 -21.00 14.65 4.29
CA SER A 815 -22.30 14.90 4.92
C SER A 815 -23.11 15.97 4.19
N ARG A 816 -24.22 15.54 3.57
CA ARG A 816 -25.15 16.43 2.84
C ARG A 816 -26.32 16.94 3.70
N GLY A 817 -26.63 16.28 4.82
CA GLY A 817 -27.69 16.68 5.75
C GLY A 817 -27.20 16.97 7.17
N TRP A 818 -28.01 17.69 7.97
CA TRP A 818 -27.69 17.94 9.39
C TRP A 818 -27.63 16.63 10.19
N LYS A 819 -28.58 15.71 9.96
CA LYS A 819 -28.61 14.38 10.61
C LYS A 819 -27.38 13.52 10.30
N THR A 820 -26.85 13.56 9.08
CA THR A 820 -25.62 12.83 8.72
C THR A 820 -24.38 13.48 9.32
N SER A 821 -24.31 14.83 9.34
CA SER A 821 -23.23 15.54 10.03
C SER A 821 -23.22 15.26 11.54
N VAL A 822 -24.37 15.27 12.21
CA VAL A 822 -24.46 14.97 13.64
C VAL A 822 -24.00 13.53 13.93
N TYR A 823 -24.33 12.56 13.06
CA TYR A 823 -23.83 11.18 13.21
C TYR A 823 -22.30 11.10 13.08
N VAL A 824 -21.70 11.70 12.03
CA VAL A 824 -20.24 11.66 11.86
C VAL A 824 -19.53 12.41 12.97
N VAL A 825 -20.04 13.57 13.39
CA VAL A 825 -19.51 14.32 14.55
C VAL A 825 -19.65 13.53 15.84
N ALA A 826 -20.74 12.78 16.05
CA ALA A 826 -20.90 11.90 17.20
C ALA A 826 -19.92 10.72 17.18
N LEU A 827 -19.64 10.11 16.02
CA LEU A 827 -18.56 9.12 15.87
C LEU A 827 -17.19 9.73 16.18
N ILE A 828 -16.91 10.95 15.71
CA ILE A 828 -15.66 11.67 15.99
C ILE A 828 -15.51 11.93 17.50
N ILE A 829 -16.56 12.44 18.16
CA ILE A 829 -16.56 12.69 19.60
C ILE A 829 -16.40 11.38 20.38
N ALA A 830 -17.10 10.30 19.98
CA ALA A 830 -16.95 8.99 20.58
C ALA A 830 -15.51 8.47 20.46
N VAL A 831 -14.86 8.64 19.29
CA VAL A 831 -13.46 8.26 19.09
C VAL A 831 -12.48 9.13 19.87
N LEU A 832 -12.69 10.45 19.93
CA LEU A 832 -11.85 11.34 20.74
C LEU A 832 -11.98 11.02 22.23
N ALA A 833 -13.20 10.76 22.72
CA ALA A 833 -13.45 10.29 24.08
C ALA A 833 -12.82 8.91 24.33
N TYR A 834 -12.91 7.99 23.37
CA TYR A 834 -12.31 6.66 23.46
C TYR A 834 -10.78 6.71 23.53
N ILE A 835 -10.15 7.49 22.65
CA ILE A 835 -8.70 7.73 22.66
C ILE A 835 -8.30 8.41 23.97
N ALA A 836 -9.07 9.39 24.46
CA ALA A 836 -8.81 10.03 25.75
C ALA A 836 -8.90 9.02 26.91
N ILE A 837 -9.96 8.21 27.00
CA ILE A 837 -10.15 7.16 28.01
C ILE A 837 -8.99 6.15 27.97
N HIS A 838 -8.55 5.73 26.78
CA HIS A 838 -7.43 4.79 26.66
C HIS A 838 -6.06 5.42 26.93
N VAL A 839 -5.85 6.70 26.63
CA VAL A 839 -4.66 7.45 27.07
C VAL A 839 -4.68 7.63 28.58
N ILE A 840 -5.83 7.92 29.19
CA ILE A 840 -6.03 8.00 30.65
C ILE A 840 -5.64 6.65 31.29
N LEU A 841 -6.25 5.56 30.82
CA LEU A 841 -6.01 4.21 31.36
C LEU A 841 -4.55 3.76 31.18
N ALA A 842 -3.95 4.06 30.02
CA ALA A 842 -2.55 3.79 29.76
C ALA A 842 -1.62 4.58 30.69
N PHE A 843 -1.94 5.84 31.00
CA PHE A 843 -1.13 6.69 31.89
C PHE A 843 -1.23 6.22 33.35
N LEU A 844 -2.42 5.81 33.80
CA LEU A 844 -2.63 5.20 35.13
C LEU A 844 -1.81 3.92 35.30
N CYS A 845 -1.69 3.10 34.24
CA CYS A 845 -0.82 1.92 34.23
C CYS A 845 0.67 2.19 33.91
N SER A 846 1.09 3.47 33.80
CA SER A 846 2.47 3.84 33.41
C SER A 846 3.35 4.35 34.55
N HIS A 847 2.80 4.54 35.76
CA HIS A 847 3.59 4.98 36.91
C HIS A 847 4.34 3.79 37.53
N PRO A 848 5.68 3.83 37.64
CA PRO A 848 6.39 3.01 38.61
C PRO A 848 6.13 3.56 40.02
N ASP A 849 6.08 2.69 41.02
CA ASP A 849 6.21 3.08 42.42
C ASP A 849 7.67 3.45 42.69
N ASP A 850 7.93 4.75 42.90
CA ASP A 850 9.27 5.29 43.16
C ASP A 850 9.25 6.14 44.44
N SER A 851 8.80 5.52 45.55
CA SER A 851 8.66 6.19 46.85
C SER A 851 8.65 5.22 48.06
N SER A 852 9.73 4.45 48.25
CA SER A 852 9.95 3.73 49.51
C SER A 852 11.43 3.50 49.82
N GLN A 853 12.19 4.58 50.06
CA GLN A 853 13.43 4.45 50.83
C GLN A 853 13.07 4.33 52.31
N HIS A 854 13.45 3.21 52.92
CA HIS A 854 13.55 3.05 54.36
C HIS A 854 14.98 2.59 54.66
N PRO A 855 15.72 3.24 55.59
CA PRO A 855 17.07 2.81 55.93
C PRO A 855 17.02 1.59 56.84
N GLU A 856 17.65 0.49 56.43
CA GLU A 856 18.00 -0.60 57.33
C GLU A 856 19.29 -0.24 58.09
N ASN A 857 19.21 -0.19 59.41
CA ASN A 857 20.41 -0.12 60.26
C ASN A 857 21.05 -1.51 60.33
N PRO A 858 22.38 -1.65 60.20
CA PRO A 858 23.05 -2.92 60.47
C PRO A 858 23.04 -3.22 61.98
N PRO A 859 22.95 -4.50 62.38
CA PRO A 859 23.15 -4.90 63.77
C PRO A 859 24.63 -4.72 64.19
N PRO A 860 24.92 -4.50 65.48
CA PRO A 860 26.27 -4.30 65.97
C PRO A 860 27.08 -5.60 65.95
N ILE A 861 28.40 -5.47 65.74
CA ILE A 861 29.37 -6.53 65.99
C ILE A 861 29.60 -6.60 67.51
N GLN A 862 29.53 -7.81 68.08
CA GLN A 862 30.14 -8.12 69.37
C GLN A 862 31.26 -9.15 69.14
N GLU A 863 32.36 -8.97 69.85
CA GLU A 863 33.59 -9.77 69.71
C GLU A 863 33.99 -10.32 71.10
N GLU A 864 34.67 -11.47 71.09
CA GLU A 864 35.38 -12.12 72.21
C GLU A 864 34.59 -12.80 73.39
N ALA A 865 35.37 -13.58 74.15
CA ALA A 865 35.15 -14.04 75.53
C ALA A 865 34.32 -15.32 75.83
N ASN A 866 34.82 -16.46 75.34
CA ASN A 866 35.36 -17.55 76.18
C ASN A 866 34.52 -18.21 77.32
N GLY A 867 34.25 -19.52 77.17
CA GLY A 867 34.35 -20.51 78.27
C GLY A 867 33.04 -21.10 78.83
N GLY A 868 33.04 -22.42 79.15
CA GLY A 868 32.06 -23.02 80.07
C GLY A 868 31.42 -24.36 79.66
N ASN A 869 32.04 -25.47 80.05
CA ASN A 869 31.52 -26.81 80.37
C ASN A 869 30.00 -27.14 80.27
N GLN A 870 29.75 -28.37 79.79
CA GLN A 870 28.77 -29.38 80.28
C GLN A 870 27.26 -29.09 80.09
N ALA A 871 26.39 -30.09 79.87
CA ALA A 871 26.58 -31.55 79.79
C ALA A 871 25.81 -32.15 78.60
#